data_AF-A0A7W8DLT1-F1
#
_entry.id   AF-A0A7W8DLT1-F1
#
_cell.length_a   1.000
_cell.length_b   1.000
_cell.length_c   1.000
_cell.angle_alpha   90.00
_cell.angle_beta   90.00
_cell.angle_gamma   90.00
#
_symmetry.space_group_name_H-M   'P 1'
#
loop_
_entity.id
_entity.type
_entity.pdbx_description
1 polymer ?
#
loop_
_entity_poly.entity_id
_entity_poly.type
_entity_poly.pdbx_seq_one_letter_code
_entity_poly.pdbx_strand_id
1 'polypeptide(L)'
;MAEKIDRRWIRIKTQIQHSRDLPLTLSALKTLDNPALIRSWMPNLISIERAKAIIAPAPKPQAFSEIKSEIELVDTDWWREAIWVGSILVTQRTLLRAWYLASEKIEIHTLKREFKEALTELDYLERQVGVSLWSLNCRLALLAQSDGVEAQKNFAKQIWNTEGIHPIVQMLAYYSSIRNEPRVSCWRFDGHTKDACESVESDEDLAIEQFIFFFINFYGPMEFKNPSSILWRHGTLPAIDLYLALIKCAAIAIASEKETNNIPQEWIFIAKALYKAIPDNRLNNLILCWTGNIKIDDGQNDDELLECFDHYTQGNYHVSAELAFKAINKRPNEFSFVELAAKSCARMQMSITADKVQPAEIREILNEMLHVLLKTFEAEKSANSLRKRCYIDSDSAFYAQLFGFCQREFMSDGFAVTRYAPSYSYLTSNHFNPRLALAIEKKEYRTAYLTELLSRNPNSPTLRLYLAMFDGSALTDELYLCRSRLQLFEARRLIMTGNAESAITVLRSIDADGDPLAEQDKMLALVRAAISAGNWSLSIRTMVSAYVKNPNILTRLPLQEVFQHVQRLDVSSECYSDIAFPIASHICTQYFGSEFEFIRDSAYEEFLHFCGVTRPSQLADSIASYDSDELVYFLKNVSIESALDNLITFTSTEDIQHERIAILRLIMSIRPEESHYCSEQIKEITKVLVVRRALRQVEQSGIHVEVNGIKRVIEKSLRESYTRYQDLCASDNIGVNTDFLIRLGLALRVDGSDFQLLLPGDERRSLLTEMFCEVRDHFVSNNEFGLDGYLSTGMRHGTLAGQLRAPFERENLITQRDDNTNIYRDPQVWLEHYSGFPTEKKESLAESIRRFSMDIDALIERTRVQWIQIRTERSTGEGMFDFRVPSYVITALQQVIESTTSYENFIDLLFDSLWQITDECLQLVREEITVTLKNDISKRVSSLENEIRSLMADQANAEILAAITRSGTESQYAVDKIANWFRRAPIPEMEPYSMDLPISIAKEFMLNLFPNCKLDIKVYIHSELQLHGASLKSVVQILFILLDNIKNHSGLLSVEIPVDVIVKNDENLLTLEVINDLASVPNIETRREHLRSVLLDVGQGNRFSSVPIEGGSGLQKIERISRVDLQCDPKLIFDFVEGNRFFAQVSLPYKNLIYENTDSRR
;
A
#
# COMPACT_ATOMS: atom_id res chain seq x y z
N MET A 1 -29.90 -58.04 12.58
CA MET A 1 -29.70 -56.57 12.50
C MET A 1 -30.42 -55.98 11.28
N ALA A 2 -30.29 -56.59 10.09
CA ALA A 2 -31.04 -56.21 8.87
C ALA A 2 -32.58 -56.13 9.07
N GLU A 3 -33.23 -57.15 9.65
CA GLU A 3 -34.68 -57.11 9.93
C GLU A 3 -35.12 -55.95 10.86
N LYS A 4 -34.26 -55.55 11.82
CA LYS A 4 -34.55 -54.41 12.71
C LYS A 4 -34.40 -53.07 11.98
N ILE A 5 -33.46 -52.97 11.04
CA ILE A 5 -33.26 -51.78 10.19
C ILE A 5 -34.44 -51.63 9.22
N ASP A 6 -34.92 -52.73 8.62
CA ASP A 6 -36.09 -52.71 7.73
C ASP A 6 -37.38 -52.29 8.44
N ARG A 7 -37.65 -52.81 9.64
CA ARG A 7 -38.81 -52.37 10.44
C ARG A 7 -38.73 -50.89 10.83
N ARG A 8 -37.54 -50.40 11.17
CA ARG A 8 -37.31 -48.99 11.53
C ARG A 8 -37.45 -48.08 10.31
N TRP A 9 -36.95 -48.50 9.15
CA TRP A 9 -37.12 -47.80 7.87
C TRP A 9 -38.59 -47.70 7.48
N ILE A 10 -39.37 -48.78 7.57
CA ILE A 10 -40.81 -48.76 7.26
C ILE A 10 -41.53 -47.68 8.09
N ARG A 11 -41.25 -47.61 9.39
CA ARG A 11 -41.83 -46.58 10.28
C ARG A 11 -41.45 -45.16 9.86
N ILE A 12 -40.19 -44.93 9.52
CA ILE A 12 -39.69 -43.62 9.09
C ILE A 12 -40.26 -43.23 7.72
N LYS A 13 -40.33 -44.17 6.79
CA LYS A 13 -40.97 -43.96 5.49
C LYS A 13 -42.42 -43.54 5.66
N THR A 14 -43.18 -44.23 6.52
CA THR A 14 -44.57 -43.84 6.85
C THR A 14 -44.62 -42.45 7.49
N GLN A 15 -43.72 -42.13 8.41
CA GLN A 15 -43.64 -40.79 9.02
C GLN A 15 -43.38 -39.69 7.97
N ILE A 16 -42.42 -39.90 7.07
CA ILE A 16 -42.09 -38.96 5.98
C ILE A 16 -43.28 -38.77 5.04
N GLN A 17 -43.93 -39.87 4.63
CA GLN A 17 -45.05 -39.81 3.68
C GLN A 17 -46.27 -39.07 4.24
N HIS A 18 -46.50 -39.16 5.55
CA HIS A 18 -47.66 -38.56 6.22
C HIS A 18 -47.32 -37.34 7.08
N SER A 19 -46.07 -36.85 7.05
CA SER A 19 -45.68 -35.71 7.88
C SER A 19 -46.39 -34.43 7.43
N ARG A 20 -46.86 -33.67 8.42
CA ARG A 20 -47.40 -32.31 8.23
C ARG A 20 -46.27 -31.29 8.11
N ASP A 21 -45.19 -31.49 8.86
CA ASP A 21 -43.97 -30.69 8.85
C ASP A 21 -42.80 -31.60 8.47
N LEU A 22 -42.59 -31.70 7.16
CA LEU A 22 -41.58 -32.57 6.59
C LEU A 22 -40.15 -32.08 6.90
N PRO A 23 -39.83 -30.77 6.82
CA PRO A 23 -38.53 -30.25 7.24
C PRO A 23 -38.16 -30.64 8.67
N LEU A 24 -39.06 -30.47 9.64
CA LEU A 24 -38.81 -30.86 11.03
C LEU A 24 -38.56 -32.37 11.15
N THR A 25 -39.30 -33.17 10.39
CA THR A 25 -39.15 -34.64 10.38
C THR A 25 -37.79 -35.05 9.81
N LEU A 26 -37.33 -34.41 8.74
CA LEU A 26 -36.03 -34.66 8.13
C LEU A 26 -34.88 -34.13 9.01
N SER A 27 -35.06 -32.99 9.67
CA SER A 27 -34.13 -32.46 10.68
C SER A 27 -33.94 -33.44 11.83
N ALA A 28 -35.02 -34.02 12.36
CA ALA A 28 -34.95 -35.05 13.40
C ALA A 28 -34.23 -36.33 12.92
N LEU A 29 -34.29 -36.65 11.63
CA LEU A 29 -33.53 -37.75 11.03
C LEU A 29 -32.05 -37.42 10.89
N LYS A 30 -31.74 -36.17 10.51
CA LYS A 30 -30.37 -35.66 10.38
C LYS A 30 -29.67 -35.63 11.75
N THR A 31 -30.40 -35.37 12.83
CA THR A 31 -29.88 -35.32 14.20
C THR A 31 -29.87 -36.67 14.93
N LEU A 32 -30.10 -37.80 14.24
CA LEU A 32 -30.11 -39.12 14.87
C LEU A 32 -28.76 -39.48 15.52
N ASP A 33 -28.83 -40.14 16.67
CA ASP A 33 -27.64 -40.60 17.41
C ASP A 33 -26.77 -41.62 16.65
N ASN A 34 -27.31 -42.28 15.62
CA ASN A 34 -26.60 -43.26 14.82
C ASN A 34 -26.51 -42.81 13.35
N PRO A 35 -25.40 -42.17 12.94
CA PRO A 35 -25.17 -41.71 11.58
C PRO A 35 -25.17 -42.84 10.53
N ALA A 36 -24.96 -44.10 10.93
CA ALA A 36 -24.95 -45.24 9.99
C ALA A 36 -26.33 -45.44 9.34
N LEU A 37 -27.39 -45.04 10.05
CA LEU A 37 -28.75 -45.09 9.56
C LEU A 37 -28.98 -44.08 8.42
N ILE A 38 -28.43 -42.86 8.54
CA ILE A 38 -28.50 -41.81 7.50
C ILE A 38 -27.97 -42.36 6.19
N ARG A 39 -26.75 -42.92 6.21
CA ARG A 39 -26.13 -43.53 5.02
C ARG A 39 -26.99 -44.64 4.41
N SER A 40 -27.52 -45.53 5.24
CA SER A 40 -28.30 -46.68 4.77
C SER A 40 -29.64 -46.28 4.14
N TRP A 41 -30.25 -45.19 4.62
CA TRP A 41 -31.57 -44.75 4.19
C TRP A 41 -31.53 -43.71 3.08
N MET A 42 -30.42 -42.98 2.89
CA MET A 42 -30.33 -41.88 1.92
C MET A 42 -30.81 -42.24 0.49
N PRO A 43 -30.43 -43.39 -0.11
CA PRO A 43 -30.95 -43.76 -1.43
C PRO A 43 -32.47 -43.93 -1.43
N ASN A 44 -33.03 -44.45 -0.34
CA ASN A 44 -34.47 -44.63 -0.20
C ASN A 44 -35.17 -43.29 0.12
N LEU A 45 -34.54 -42.38 0.86
CA LEU A 45 -35.04 -41.03 1.14
C LEU A 45 -35.17 -40.22 -0.15
N ILE A 46 -34.12 -40.20 -0.97
CA ILE A 46 -34.08 -39.46 -2.24
C ILE A 46 -35.02 -40.06 -3.30
N SER A 47 -35.46 -41.32 -3.14
CA SER A 47 -36.51 -41.89 -4.01
C SER A 47 -37.94 -41.46 -3.64
N ILE A 48 -38.14 -40.84 -2.48
CA ILE A 48 -39.42 -40.25 -2.08
C ILE A 48 -39.46 -38.80 -2.56
N GLU A 49 -40.34 -38.49 -3.52
CA GLU A 49 -40.39 -37.19 -4.21
C GLU A 49 -40.44 -35.98 -3.26
N ARG A 50 -41.33 -35.99 -2.26
CA ARG A 50 -41.41 -34.89 -1.25
C ARG A 50 -40.14 -34.74 -0.42
N ALA A 51 -39.45 -35.84 -0.10
CA ALA A 51 -38.19 -35.77 0.67
C ALA A 51 -37.04 -35.31 -0.23
N LYS A 52 -36.96 -35.80 -1.47
CA LYS A 52 -36.01 -35.34 -2.46
C LYS A 52 -36.10 -33.82 -2.69
N ALA A 53 -37.30 -33.28 -2.76
CA ALA A 53 -37.53 -31.84 -2.94
C ALA A 53 -36.90 -30.96 -1.84
N ILE A 54 -36.60 -31.51 -0.66
CA ILE A 54 -35.94 -30.79 0.45
C ILE A 54 -34.46 -31.16 0.54
N ILE A 55 -34.13 -32.46 0.41
CA ILE A 55 -32.77 -32.97 0.62
C ILE A 55 -31.85 -32.67 -0.57
N ALA A 56 -32.38 -32.78 -1.80
CA ALA A 56 -31.63 -32.63 -3.04
C ALA A 56 -32.61 -32.17 -4.15
N PRO A 57 -33.09 -30.90 -4.09
CA PRO A 57 -34.16 -30.40 -4.96
C PRO A 57 -33.79 -30.47 -6.44
N ALA A 58 -32.62 -29.96 -6.80
CA ALA A 58 -32.15 -29.87 -8.19
C ALA A 58 -30.68 -30.31 -8.32
N PRO A 59 -30.35 -31.60 -8.15
CA PRO A 59 -28.97 -32.08 -8.23
C PRO A 59 -28.37 -31.97 -9.63
N LYS A 60 -29.22 -31.80 -10.66
CA LYS A 60 -28.87 -31.70 -12.09
C LYS A 60 -29.73 -30.63 -12.81
N PRO A 61 -29.63 -29.34 -12.46
CA PRO A 61 -30.48 -28.30 -13.03
C PRO A 61 -30.21 -28.14 -14.52
N GLN A 62 -31.24 -27.96 -15.33
CA GLN A 62 -31.09 -27.71 -16.78
C GLN A 62 -30.94 -26.23 -17.12
N ALA A 63 -31.31 -25.34 -16.20
CA ALA A 63 -31.16 -23.89 -16.34
C ALA A 63 -30.76 -23.25 -15.01
N PHE A 64 -30.11 -22.08 -15.05
CA PHE A 64 -29.67 -21.37 -13.84
C PHE A 64 -30.82 -20.96 -12.92
N SER A 65 -32.02 -20.76 -13.47
CA SER A 65 -33.25 -20.48 -12.70
C SER A 65 -33.76 -21.68 -11.89
N GLU A 66 -33.28 -22.89 -12.17
CA GLU A 66 -33.62 -24.10 -11.38
C GLU A 66 -32.72 -24.25 -10.15
N ILE A 67 -31.62 -23.49 -10.06
CA ILE A 67 -30.73 -23.50 -8.90
C ILE A 67 -31.42 -22.75 -7.76
N LYS A 68 -31.59 -23.43 -6.63
CA LYS A 68 -32.17 -22.89 -5.40
C LYS A 68 -31.19 -23.04 -4.25
N SER A 69 -31.33 -22.22 -3.22
CA SER A 69 -30.53 -22.31 -1.99
C SER A 69 -31.39 -22.05 -0.75
N GLU A 70 -32.59 -22.64 -0.72
CA GLU A 70 -33.46 -22.64 0.44
C GLU A 70 -33.02 -23.77 1.38
N ILE A 71 -32.80 -23.49 2.66
CA ILE A 71 -32.37 -24.49 3.64
C ILE A 71 -33.43 -24.58 4.73
N GLU A 72 -34.06 -25.74 4.82
CA GLU A 72 -35.13 -26.00 5.79
C GLU A 72 -34.68 -26.98 6.90
N LEU A 73 -33.47 -27.53 6.78
CA LEU A 73 -32.93 -28.52 7.70
C LEU A 73 -32.04 -27.87 8.75
N VAL A 74 -32.02 -28.42 9.96
CA VAL A 74 -31.18 -27.94 11.07
C VAL A 74 -29.68 -28.05 10.75
N ASP A 75 -28.89 -27.07 11.20
CA ASP A 75 -27.42 -27.12 11.20
C ASP A 75 -26.91 -28.10 12.26
N THR A 76 -25.80 -28.79 12.00
CA THR A 76 -25.23 -29.82 12.89
C THR A 76 -23.71 -29.77 12.92
N ASP A 77 -23.10 -30.64 13.74
CA ASP A 77 -21.64 -30.76 13.77
C ASP A 77 -21.05 -31.22 12.44
N TRP A 78 -19.76 -30.95 12.26
CA TRP A 78 -19.01 -31.28 11.03
C TRP A 78 -19.26 -32.70 10.52
N TRP A 79 -19.21 -33.70 11.39
CA TRP A 79 -19.31 -35.09 10.96
C TRP A 79 -20.72 -35.45 10.51
N ARG A 80 -21.74 -34.95 11.18
CA ARG A 80 -23.14 -35.15 10.76
C ARG A 80 -23.42 -34.49 9.43
N GLU A 81 -22.96 -33.26 9.21
CA GLU A 81 -23.06 -32.58 7.92
C GLU A 81 -22.31 -33.33 6.81
N ALA A 82 -21.06 -33.71 7.05
CA ALA A 82 -20.24 -34.44 6.09
C ALA A 82 -20.85 -35.81 5.72
N ILE A 83 -21.38 -36.54 6.69
CA ILE A 83 -22.06 -37.83 6.46
C ILE A 83 -23.37 -37.62 5.69
N TRP A 84 -24.15 -36.59 6.03
CA TRP A 84 -25.39 -36.25 5.35
C TRP A 84 -25.14 -35.90 3.88
N VAL A 85 -24.29 -34.89 3.65
CA VAL A 85 -23.92 -34.42 2.30
C VAL A 85 -23.22 -35.51 1.50
N GLY A 86 -22.23 -36.19 2.10
CA GLY A 86 -21.52 -37.27 1.42
C GLY A 86 -22.45 -38.42 1.02
N SER A 87 -23.48 -38.73 1.83
CA SER A 87 -24.49 -39.73 1.48
C SER A 87 -25.34 -39.29 0.29
N ILE A 88 -25.67 -37.99 0.17
CA ILE A 88 -26.36 -37.44 -1.01
C ILE A 88 -25.48 -37.60 -2.24
N LEU A 89 -24.21 -37.20 -2.16
CA LEU A 89 -23.27 -37.22 -3.30
C LEU A 89 -22.98 -38.64 -3.80
N VAL A 90 -22.96 -39.65 -2.91
CA VAL A 90 -22.82 -41.06 -3.33
C VAL A 90 -23.96 -41.47 -4.28
N THR A 91 -25.16 -40.93 -4.12
CA THR A 91 -26.28 -41.19 -5.05
C THR A 91 -26.10 -40.51 -6.41
N GLN A 92 -25.31 -39.43 -6.48
CA GLN A 92 -25.04 -38.64 -7.69
C GLN A 92 -23.70 -38.98 -8.35
N ARG A 93 -23.05 -40.06 -7.93
CA ARG A 93 -21.68 -40.43 -8.34
C ARG A 93 -21.44 -40.51 -9.86
N THR A 94 -22.43 -40.91 -10.66
CA THR A 94 -22.30 -41.00 -12.12
C THR A 94 -22.21 -39.61 -12.75
N LEU A 95 -23.01 -38.67 -12.25
CA LEU A 95 -22.99 -37.26 -12.66
C LEU A 95 -21.64 -36.64 -12.30
N LEU A 96 -21.21 -36.82 -11.05
CA LEU A 96 -19.95 -36.26 -10.55
C LEU A 96 -18.73 -36.82 -11.30
N ARG A 97 -18.73 -38.11 -11.66
CA ARG A 97 -17.68 -38.70 -12.48
C ARG A 97 -17.61 -38.07 -13.87
N ALA A 98 -18.75 -37.84 -14.51
CA ALA A 98 -18.81 -37.21 -15.83
C ALA A 98 -18.30 -35.76 -15.78
N TRP A 99 -18.69 -35.02 -14.74
CA TRP A 99 -18.17 -33.67 -14.48
C TRP A 99 -16.65 -33.66 -14.28
N TYR A 100 -16.12 -34.49 -13.37
CA TYR A 100 -14.68 -34.49 -13.05
C TYR A 100 -13.82 -34.72 -14.30
N LEU A 101 -14.17 -35.69 -15.14
CA LEU A 101 -13.43 -35.99 -16.36
C LEU A 101 -13.49 -34.86 -17.40
N ALA A 102 -14.56 -34.08 -17.42
CA ALA A 102 -14.71 -32.95 -18.32
C ALA A 102 -14.02 -31.69 -17.77
N SER A 103 -14.07 -31.46 -16.45
CA SER A 103 -13.40 -30.32 -15.82
C SER A 103 -11.89 -30.37 -16.00
N GLU A 104 -11.27 -31.56 -15.93
CA GLU A 104 -9.83 -31.72 -16.23
C GLU A 104 -9.49 -31.31 -17.67
N LYS A 105 -10.35 -31.66 -18.64
CA LYS A 105 -10.15 -31.27 -20.04
C LYS A 105 -10.30 -29.77 -20.26
N ILE A 106 -11.32 -29.17 -19.65
CA ILE A 106 -11.58 -27.72 -19.71
C ILE A 106 -10.39 -26.96 -19.13
N GLU A 107 -9.84 -27.41 -18.00
CA GLU A 107 -8.64 -26.83 -17.38
C GLU A 107 -7.42 -26.94 -18.33
N ILE A 108 -7.19 -28.12 -18.93
CA ILE A 108 -6.08 -28.31 -19.88
C ILE A 108 -6.21 -27.38 -21.10
N HIS A 109 -7.39 -27.25 -21.70
CA HIS A 109 -7.63 -26.31 -22.81
C HIS A 109 -7.39 -24.86 -22.37
N THR A 110 -7.86 -24.49 -21.17
CA THR A 110 -7.65 -23.15 -20.61
C THR A 110 -6.16 -22.83 -20.43
N LEU A 111 -5.38 -23.76 -19.86
CA LEU A 111 -3.92 -23.61 -19.67
C LEU A 111 -3.14 -23.57 -21.00
N LYS A 112 -3.73 -24.07 -22.09
CA LYS A 112 -3.19 -23.95 -23.45
C LYS A 112 -3.64 -22.70 -24.19
N ARG A 113 -4.55 -21.89 -23.60
CA ARG A 113 -5.27 -20.77 -24.25
C ARG A 113 -6.18 -21.18 -25.41
N GLU A 114 -6.63 -22.43 -25.39
CA GLU A 114 -7.63 -22.99 -26.32
C GLU A 114 -9.04 -22.68 -25.77
N PHE A 115 -9.35 -21.39 -25.59
CA PHE A 115 -10.54 -20.96 -24.84
C PHE A 115 -11.86 -21.33 -25.53
N LYS A 116 -11.88 -21.41 -26.88
CA LYS A 116 -13.08 -21.78 -27.64
C LYS A 116 -13.37 -23.27 -27.52
N GLU A 117 -12.33 -24.09 -27.51
CA GLU A 117 -12.39 -25.52 -27.25
C GLU A 117 -12.87 -25.78 -25.81
N ALA A 118 -12.35 -25.02 -24.83
CA ALA A 118 -12.81 -25.06 -23.45
C ALA A 118 -14.31 -24.71 -23.31
N LEU A 119 -14.78 -23.66 -23.99
CA LEU A 119 -16.21 -23.30 -24.04
C LEU A 119 -17.07 -24.39 -24.68
N THR A 120 -16.57 -25.03 -25.75
CA THR A 120 -17.29 -26.12 -26.43
C THR A 120 -17.44 -27.35 -25.53
N GLU A 121 -16.38 -27.71 -24.79
CA GLU A 121 -16.44 -28.78 -23.80
C GLU A 121 -17.36 -28.43 -22.61
N LEU A 122 -17.37 -27.17 -22.18
CA LEU A 122 -18.30 -26.69 -21.17
C LEU A 122 -19.77 -26.78 -21.63
N ASP A 123 -20.06 -26.37 -22.86
CA ASP A 123 -21.40 -26.50 -23.47
C ASP A 123 -21.86 -27.97 -23.53
N TYR A 124 -20.94 -28.88 -23.91
CA TYR A 124 -21.23 -30.31 -23.95
C TYR A 124 -21.51 -30.84 -22.54
N LEU A 125 -20.69 -30.45 -21.57
CA LEU A 125 -20.84 -30.83 -20.17
C LEU A 125 -22.18 -30.37 -19.60
N GLU A 126 -22.56 -29.11 -19.76
CA GLU A 126 -23.84 -28.56 -19.26
C GLU A 126 -25.04 -29.33 -19.82
N ARG A 127 -25.00 -29.76 -21.10
CA ARG A 127 -26.06 -30.63 -21.67
C ARG A 127 -26.10 -32.01 -21.02
N GLN A 128 -24.95 -32.54 -20.60
CA GLN A 128 -24.85 -33.87 -19.99
C GLN A 128 -25.21 -33.90 -18.51
N VAL A 129 -24.68 -32.96 -17.72
CA VAL A 129 -24.76 -32.96 -16.24
C VAL A 129 -25.55 -31.79 -15.68
N GLY A 130 -26.11 -30.93 -16.53
CA GLY A 130 -26.79 -29.71 -16.09
C GLY A 130 -25.82 -28.57 -15.79
N VAL A 131 -26.38 -27.40 -15.49
CA VAL A 131 -25.63 -26.23 -15.05
C VAL A 131 -25.35 -26.29 -13.55
N SER A 132 -24.32 -25.56 -13.13
CA SER A 132 -23.91 -25.38 -11.74
C SER A 132 -23.30 -23.99 -11.52
N LEU A 133 -23.12 -23.58 -10.27
CA LEU A 133 -22.42 -22.33 -9.94
C LEU A 133 -20.96 -22.36 -10.43
N TRP A 134 -20.31 -23.53 -10.37
CA TRP A 134 -19.01 -23.75 -11.00
C TRP A 134 -19.04 -23.47 -12.52
N SER A 135 -20.02 -24.00 -13.25
CA SER A 135 -20.13 -23.77 -14.70
C SER A 135 -20.38 -22.30 -15.05
N LEU A 136 -21.15 -21.58 -14.21
CA LEU A 136 -21.36 -20.14 -14.34
C LEU A 136 -20.04 -19.36 -14.24
N ASN A 137 -19.23 -19.67 -13.23
CA ASN A 137 -17.91 -19.05 -13.03
C ASN A 137 -16.97 -19.37 -14.19
N CYS A 138 -16.87 -20.63 -14.59
CA CYS A 138 -16.05 -21.06 -15.72
C CYS A 138 -16.45 -20.34 -17.00
N ARG A 139 -17.75 -20.23 -17.28
CA ARG A 139 -18.26 -19.54 -18.49
C ARG A 139 -17.92 -18.06 -18.48
N LEU A 140 -18.12 -17.36 -17.35
CA LEU A 140 -17.75 -15.94 -17.22
C LEU A 140 -16.25 -15.73 -17.41
N ALA A 141 -15.41 -16.60 -16.86
CA ALA A 141 -13.95 -16.52 -16.99
C ALA A 141 -13.51 -16.77 -18.44
N LEU A 142 -14.05 -17.82 -19.08
CA LEU A 142 -13.73 -18.16 -20.45
C LEU A 142 -14.22 -17.09 -21.44
N LEU A 143 -15.41 -16.52 -21.25
CA LEU A 143 -15.91 -15.43 -22.10
C LEU A 143 -15.03 -14.18 -22.00
N ALA A 144 -14.58 -13.81 -20.80
CA ALA A 144 -13.68 -12.67 -20.62
C ALA A 144 -12.38 -12.82 -21.41
N GLN A 145 -11.83 -14.05 -21.43
CA GLN A 145 -10.57 -14.36 -22.10
C GLN A 145 -10.71 -14.61 -23.61
N SER A 146 -11.83 -15.16 -24.06
CA SER A 146 -12.07 -15.51 -25.47
C SER A 146 -12.66 -14.35 -26.28
N ASP A 147 -13.75 -13.78 -25.81
CA ASP A 147 -14.60 -12.82 -26.53
C ASP A 147 -14.54 -11.40 -25.92
N GLY A 148 -13.85 -11.24 -24.78
CA GLY A 148 -13.59 -9.97 -24.11
C GLY A 148 -14.59 -9.63 -23.00
N VAL A 149 -14.29 -8.55 -22.26
CA VAL A 149 -15.07 -8.09 -21.10
C VAL A 149 -16.52 -7.78 -21.46
N GLU A 150 -16.78 -7.26 -22.67
CA GLU A 150 -18.14 -6.93 -23.13
C GLU A 150 -19.03 -8.19 -23.23
N ALA A 151 -18.54 -9.26 -23.87
CA ALA A 151 -19.26 -10.53 -23.98
C ALA A 151 -19.55 -11.14 -22.61
N GLN A 152 -18.57 -11.09 -21.71
CA GLN A 152 -18.72 -11.52 -20.33
C GLN A 152 -19.77 -10.69 -19.58
N LYS A 153 -19.74 -9.36 -19.69
CA LYS A 153 -20.72 -8.45 -19.05
C LYS A 153 -22.13 -8.67 -19.60
N ASN A 154 -22.27 -8.92 -20.90
CA ASN A 154 -23.55 -9.24 -21.53
C ASN A 154 -24.12 -10.56 -20.98
N PHE A 155 -23.29 -11.58 -20.80
CA PHE A 155 -23.73 -12.83 -20.17
C PHE A 155 -24.12 -12.63 -18.69
N ALA A 156 -23.34 -11.87 -17.91
CA ALA A 156 -23.70 -11.54 -16.54
C ALA A 156 -25.03 -10.76 -16.45
N LYS A 157 -25.28 -9.82 -17.37
CA LYS A 157 -26.55 -9.09 -17.51
C LYS A 157 -27.71 -10.03 -17.84
N GLN A 158 -27.52 -11.01 -18.70
CA GLN A 158 -28.54 -12.01 -19.01
C GLN A 158 -28.96 -12.79 -17.77
N ILE A 159 -28.00 -13.26 -16.96
CA ILE A 159 -28.29 -13.92 -15.69
C ILE A 159 -29.00 -12.96 -14.73
N TRP A 160 -28.54 -11.72 -14.63
CA TRP A 160 -29.16 -10.73 -13.75
C TRP A 160 -30.64 -10.47 -14.10
N ASN A 161 -30.95 -10.37 -15.38
CA ASN A 161 -32.28 -10.02 -15.89
C ASN A 161 -33.22 -11.22 -16.10
N THR A 162 -32.74 -12.45 -15.93
CA THR A 162 -33.58 -13.64 -16.13
C THR A 162 -34.57 -13.77 -14.97
N GLU A 163 -35.86 -13.87 -15.31
CA GLU A 163 -36.94 -14.02 -14.33
C GLU A 163 -36.81 -15.34 -13.55
N GLY A 164 -37.03 -15.27 -12.24
CA GLY A 164 -36.97 -16.44 -11.36
C GLY A 164 -35.57 -16.95 -11.00
N ILE A 165 -34.49 -16.25 -11.39
CA ILE A 165 -33.15 -16.59 -10.93
C ILE A 165 -32.99 -16.29 -9.44
N HIS A 166 -32.42 -17.25 -8.72
CA HIS A 166 -32.17 -17.14 -7.30
C HIS A 166 -31.11 -16.06 -6.99
N PRO A 167 -31.27 -15.24 -5.93
CA PRO A 167 -30.36 -14.13 -5.64
C PRO A 167 -28.88 -14.50 -5.50
N ILE A 168 -28.55 -15.69 -4.99
CA ILE A 168 -27.16 -16.18 -4.89
C ILE A 168 -26.52 -16.35 -6.28
N VAL A 169 -27.28 -16.81 -7.28
CA VAL A 169 -26.77 -16.98 -8.66
C VAL A 169 -26.50 -15.61 -9.28
N GLN A 170 -27.40 -14.65 -9.06
CA GLN A 170 -27.22 -13.24 -9.49
C GLN A 170 -26.00 -12.61 -8.83
N MET A 171 -25.85 -12.77 -7.50
CA MET A 171 -24.69 -12.31 -6.73
C MET A 171 -23.39 -12.87 -7.31
N LEU A 172 -23.33 -14.19 -7.52
CA LEU A 172 -22.14 -14.83 -8.07
C LEU A 172 -21.82 -14.30 -9.47
N ALA A 173 -22.83 -14.15 -10.35
CA ALA A 173 -22.62 -13.59 -11.68
C ALA A 173 -22.06 -12.16 -11.65
N TYR A 174 -22.55 -11.32 -10.72
CA TYR A 174 -22.08 -9.95 -10.54
C TYR A 174 -20.63 -9.91 -10.03
N TYR A 175 -20.32 -10.58 -8.92
CA TYR A 175 -18.97 -10.53 -8.35
C TYR A 175 -17.94 -11.24 -9.24
N SER A 176 -18.29 -12.37 -9.86
CA SER A 176 -17.41 -13.04 -10.82
C SER A 176 -17.18 -12.19 -12.07
N SER A 177 -18.16 -11.38 -12.50
CA SER A 177 -17.94 -10.40 -13.57
C SER A 177 -16.86 -9.40 -13.20
N ILE A 178 -16.94 -8.78 -12.02
CA ILE A 178 -15.96 -7.78 -11.55
C ILE A 178 -14.60 -8.45 -11.36
N ARG A 179 -14.59 -9.65 -10.78
CA ARG A 179 -13.39 -10.45 -10.54
C ARG A 179 -12.68 -10.83 -11.84
N ASN A 180 -13.36 -10.90 -12.98
CA ASN A 180 -12.74 -11.27 -14.26
C ASN A 180 -12.22 -10.06 -15.05
N GLU A 181 -12.50 -8.84 -14.62
CA GLU A 181 -12.01 -7.64 -15.31
C GLU A 181 -10.48 -7.51 -15.18
N PRO A 182 -9.76 -7.24 -16.30
CA PRO A 182 -8.30 -7.10 -16.30
C PRO A 182 -7.78 -5.97 -15.41
N ARG A 183 -8.55 -4.89 -15.25
CA ARG A 183 -8.17 -3.70 -14.48
C ARG A 183 -8.47 -3.80 -12.98
N VAL A 184 -9.15 -4.86 -12.55
CA VAL A 184 -9.47 -5.08 -11.13
C VAL A 184 -8.35 -5.90 -10.50
N SER A 185 -7.52 -5.29 -9.65
CA SER A 185 -6.52 -6.06 -8.88
C SER A 185 -7.18 -6.95 -7.81
N CYS A 186 -6.46 -7.95 -7.29
CA CYS A 186 -6.95 -8.77 -6.19
C CYS A 186 -7.27 -7.93 -4.94
N TRP A 187 -6.40 -6.98 -4.60
CA TRP A 187 -6.58 -6.09 -3.44
C TRP A 187 -7.83 -5.22 -3.56
N ARG A 188 -8.10 -4.73 -4.77
CA ARG A 188 -9.30 -3.94 -5.04
C ARG A 188 -10.56 -4.79 -5.00
N PHE A 189 -10.48 -6.04 -5.47
CA PHE A 189 -11.57 -6.99 -5.33
C PHE A 189 -11.82 -7.36 -3.86
N ASP A 190 -10.76 -7.54 -3.07
CA ASP A 190 -10.84 -7.78 -1.62
C ASP A 190 -11.61 -6.66 -0.92
N GLY A 191 -11.24 -5.40 -1.18
CA GLY A 191 -11.97 -4.22 -0.70
C GLY A 191 -13.44 -4.25 -1.10
N HIS A 192 -13.73 -4.43 -2.40
CA HIS A 192 -15.10 -4.47 -2.92
C HIS A 192 -15.97 -5.56 -2.28
N THR A 193 -15.40 -6.72 -1.95
CA THR A 193 -16.12 -7.79 -1.25
C THR A 193 -16.26 -7.56 0.24
N LYS A 194 -15.31 -6.85 0.87
CA LYS A 194 -15.36 -6.50 2.29
C LYS A 194 -16.42 -5.45 2.57
N ASP A 195 -16.48 -4.41 1.76
CA ASP A 195 -17.45 -3.31 1.88
C ASP A 195 -18.91 -3.82 1.76
N ALA A 196 -19.11 -4.95 1.07
CA ALA A 196 -20.41 -5.59 0.93
C ALA A 196 -20.94 -6.27 2.21
N CYS A 197 -20.08 -6.47 3.23
CA CYS A 197 -20.36 -7.32 4.40
C CYS A 197 -20.13 -6.63 5.76
N GLU A 198 -19.96 -5.30 5.83
CA GLU A 198 -19.41 -4.61 7.03
C GLU A 198 -20.26 -4.64 8.33
N SER A 199 -21.44 -5.27 8.37
CA SER A 199 -22.27 -5.36 9.57
C SER A 199 -22.30 -6.78 10.16
N VAL A 200 -21.27 -7.15 10.94
CA VAL A 200 -21.29 -8.37 11.75
C VAL A 200 -21.61 -8.00 13.19
N GLU A 201 -22.85 -8.23 13.62
CA GLU A 201 -23.28 -7.99 15.00
C GLU A 201 -23.46 -9.30 15.79
N SER A 202 -23.58 -10.46 15.11
CA SER A 202 -23.80 -11.77 15.72
C SER A 202 -22.99 -12.92 15.07
N ASP A 203 -22.88 -14.06 15.77
CA ASP A 203 -22.24 -15.29 15.25
C ASP A 203 -22.97 -15.86 14.01
N GLU A 204 -24.27 -15.63 13.89
CA GLU A 204 -25.05 -16.04 12.72
C GLU A 204 -24.72 -15.19 11.48
N ASP A 205 -24.54 -13.89 11.68
CA ASP A 205 -24.13 -12.96 10.60
C ASP A 205 -22.75 -13.35 10.07
N LEU A 206 -21.83 -13.72 10.95
CA LEU A 206 -20.50 -14.22 10.58
C LEU A 206 -20.57 -15.52 9.77
N ALA A 207 -21.53 -16.40 10.05
CA ALA A 207 -21.72 -17.64 9.27
C ALA A 207 -22.28 -17.36 7.86
N ILE A 208 -23.16 -16.36 7.72
CA ILE A 208 -23.66 -15.89 6.43
C ILE A 208 -22.52 -15.25 5.63
N GLU A 209 -21.75 -14.39 6.27
CA GLU A 209 -20.60 -13.72 5.67
C GLU A 209 -19.56 -14.73 5.15
N GLN A 210 -19.16 -15.69 5.99
CA GLN A 210 -18.24 -16.76 5.59
C GLN A 210 -18.78 -17.55 4.40
N PHE A 211 -20.09 -17.83 4.35
CA PHE A 211 -20.72 -18.51 3.22
C PHE A 211 -20.69 -17.68 1.93
N ILE A 212 -20.94 -16.37 2.00
CA ILE A 212 -20.85 -15.47 0.84
C ILE A 212 -19.41 -15.44 0.31
N PHE A 213 -18.43 -15.17 1.19
CA PHE A 213 -17.02 -15.11 0.83
C PHE A 213 -16.52 -16.42 0.24
N PHE A 214 -17.01 -17.55 0.74
CA PHE A 214 -16.65 -18.86 0.21
C PHE A 214 -16.94 -19.00 -1.29
N PHE A 215 -18.00 -18.35 -1.81
CA PHE A 215 -18.32 -18.33 -3.24
C PHE A 215 -17.59 -17.24 -4.02
N ILE A 216 -17.63 -16.00 -3.52
CA ILE A 216 -17.25 -14.84 -4.32
C ILE A 216 -15.76 -14.51 -4.18
N ASN A 217 -15.14 -14.83 -3.04
CA ASN A 217 -13.75 -14.47 -2.74
C ASN A 217 -13.07 -15.47 -1.78
N PHE A 218 -13.00 -16.75 -2.19
CA PHE A 218 -12.43 -17.83 -1.37
C PHE A 218 -10.98 -17.61 -0.92
N TYR A 219 -10.15 -17.00 -1.78
CA TYR A 219 -8.75 -16.69 -1.48
C TYR A 219 -8.53 -15.27 -0.94
N GLY A 220 -9.64 -14.57 -0.64
CA GLY A 220 -9.63 -13.24 -0.08
C GLY A 220 -9.24 -13.20 1.40
N PRO A 221 -9.48 -12.08 2.09
CA PRO A 221 -9.05 -11.90 3.47
C PRO A 221 -9.97 -12.58 4.52
N MET A 222 -10.94 -13.39 4.11
CA MET A 222 -11.85 -14.05 5.05
C MET A 222 -11.25 -15.36 5.58
N GLU A 223 -11.31 -15.56 6.90
CA GLU A 223 -10.94 -16.82 7.54
C GLU A 223 -12.19 -17.72 7.75
N PHE A 224 -12.18 -18.93 7.17
CA PHE A 224 -13.30 -19.86 7.27
C PHE A 224 -13.21 -20.73 8.54
N LYS A 225 -13.74 -20.22 9.65
CA LYS A 225 -13.67 -20.87 10.97
C LYS A 225 -14.71 -21.97 11.18
N ASN A 226 -15.86 -21.90 10.49
CA ASN A 226 -17.03 -22.75 10.70
C ASN A 226 -17.37 -23.58 9.44
N PRO A 227 -16.55 -24.57 9.05
CA PRO A 227 -16.75 -25.34 7.82
C PRO A 227 -18.05 -26.16 7.80
N SER A 228 -18.61 -26.53 8.97
CA SER A 228 -19.90 -27.22 9.08
C SER A 228 -21.06 -26.35 8.60
N SER A 229 -21.18 -25.12 9.12
CA SER A 229 -22.25 -24.19 8.75
C SER A 229 -22.13 -23.75 7.29
N ILE A 230 -20.91 -23.61 6.77
CA ILE A 230 -20.68 -23.36 5.34
C ILE A 230 -21.22 -24.54 4.51
N LEU A 231 -20.83 -25.78 4.85
CA LEU A 231 -21.28 -26.98 4.13
C LEU A 231 -22.80 -27.18 4.22
N TRP A 232 -23.37 -26.94 5.41
CA TRP A 232 -24.81 -26.95 5.65
C TRP A 232 -25.54 -25.98 4.71
N ARG A 233 -25.02 -24.74 4.56
CA ARG A 233 -25.60 -23.75 3.66
C ARG A 233 -25.53 -24.12 2.19
N HIS A 234 -24.63 -25.02 1.80
CA HIS A 234 -24.58 -25.57 0.45
C HIS A 234 -25.55 -26.73 0.23
N GLY A 235 -26.19 -27.25 1.28
CA GLY A 235 -26.87 -28.56 1.28
C GLY A 235 -27.95 -28.76 0.21
N THR A 236 -28.51 -27.70 -0.36
CA THR A 236 -29.54 -27.76 -1.41
C THR A 236 -29.07 -27.37 -2.80
N LEU A 237 -27.79 -27.02 -2.96
CA LEU A 237 -27.17 -26.66 -4.24
C LEU A 237 -26.99 -27.87 -5.19
N PRO A 238 -26.70 -27.62 -6.49
CA PRO A 238 -26.42 -28.67 -7.45
C PRO A 238 -25.30 -29.62 -6.99
N ALA A 239 -25.34 -30.86 -7.46
CA ALA A 239 -24.43 -31.90 -6.96
C ALA A 239 -22.94 -31.54 -7.13
N ILE A 240 -22.60 -30.84 -8.21
CA ILE A 240 -21.24 -30.37 -8.51
C ILE A 240 -20.78 -29.37 -7.44
N ASP A 241 -21.59 -28.35 -7.17
CA ASP A 241 -21.25 -27.29 -6.21
C ASP A 241 -21.19 -27.83 -4.78
N LEU A 242 -22.10 -28.73 -4.44
CA LEU A 242 -22.11 -29.43 -3.15
C LEU A 242 -20.88 -30.34 -2.96
N TYR A 243 -20.40 -30.98 -4.04
CA TYR A 243 -19.17 -31.77 -4.01
C TYR A 243 -17.93 -30.90 -3.80
N LEU A 244 -17.81 -29.80 -4.55
CA LEU A 244 -16.71 -28.85 -4.41
C LEU A 244 -16.66 -28.25 -2.99
N ALA A 245 -17.82 -27.87 -2.44
CA ALA A 245 -17.94 -27.40 -1.07
C ALA A 245 -17.50 -28.44 -0.04
N LEU A 246 -17.91 -29.71 -0.20
CA LEU A 246 -17.49 -30.80 0.68
C LEU A 246 -15.95 -30.96 0.69
N ILE A 247 -15.32 -30.96 -0.48
CA ILE A 247 -13.85 -31.11 -0.59
C ILE A 247 -13.13 -29.91 0.04
N LYS A 248 -13.56 -28.68 -0.27
CA LYS A 248 -12.97 -27.45 0.29
C LYS A 248 -13.13 -27.37 1.81
N CYS A 249 -14.34 -27.58 2.33
CA CYS A 249 -14.60 -27.55 3.78
C CYS A 249 -13.83 -28.65 4.51
N ALA A 250 -13.71 -29.85 3.91
CA ALA A 250 -12.92 -30.94 4.49
C ALA A 250 -11.43 -30.61 4.54
N ALA A 251 -10.89 -30.03 3.47
CA ALA A 251 -9.50 -29.60 3.42
C ALA A 251 -9.22 -28.48 4.43
N ILE A 252 -10.13 -27.51 4.59
CA ILE A 252 -10.04 -26.46 5.61
C ILE A 252 -10.10 -27.03 7.03
N ALA A 253 -11.01 -27.98 7.29
CA ALA A 253 -11.11 -28.62 8.60
C ALA A 253 -9.77 -29.27 8.99
N ILE A 254 -9.19 -30.09 8.10
CA ILE A 254 -7.88 -30.72 8.32
C ILE A 254 -6.77 -29.67 8.47
N ALA A 255 -6.71 -28.69 7.55
CA ALA A 255 -5.65 -27.70 7.52
C ALA A 255 -5.68 -26.72 8.70
N SER A 256 -6.83 -26.59 9.38
CA SER A 256 -7.01 -25.78 10.59
C SER A 256 -6.89 -26.62 11.87
N GLU A 257 -6.42 -27.87 11.78
CA GLU A 257 -6.29 -28.82 12.91
C GLU A 257 -7.61 -29.10 13.65
N LYS A 258 -8.75 -28.84 12.99
CA LYS A 258 -10.08 -29.16 13.51
C LYS A 258 -10.52 -30.51 12.95
N GLU A 259 -11.21 -31.30 13.76
CA GLU A 259 -11.84 -32.56 13.30
C GLU A 259 -10.84 -33.60 12.73
N THR A 260 -9.62 -33.66 13.26
CA THR A 260 -8.60 -34.67 12.90
C THR A 260 -8.63 -35.91 13.81
N ASN A 261 -9.50 -35.91 14.83
CA ASN A 261 -9.65 -36.97 15.84
C ASN A 261 -11.09 -37.54 15.87
N ASN A 262 -11.23 -38.79 16.33
CA ASN A 262 -12.53 -39.47 16.48
C ASN A 262 -13.38 -39.56 15.21
N ILE A 263 -12.75 -39.77 14.05
CA ILE A 263 -13.43 -39.84 12.75
C ILE A 263 -14.46 -40.99 12.73
N PRO A 264 -15.74 -40.72 12.43
CA PRO A 264 -16.75 -41.77 12.32
C PRO A 264 -16.46 -42.76 11.19
N GLN A 265 -16.70 -44.04 11.47
CA GLN A 265 -16.53 -45.13 10.48
C GLN A 265 -17.43 -44.93 9.25
N GLU A 266 -18.59 -44.33 9.46
CA GLU A 266 -19.56 -43.99 8.43
C GLU A 266 -18.99 -43.02 7.41
N TRP A 267 -18.30 -41.97 7.87
CA TRP A 267 -17.63 -41.01 7.00
C TRP A 267 -16.55 -41.69 6.18
N ILE A 268 -15.68 -42.49 6.82
CA ILE A 268 -14.61 -43.22 6.12
C ILE A 268 -15.17 -44.08 4.98
N PHE A 269 -16.30 -44.76 5.23
CA PHE A 269 -16.96 -45.55 4.20
C PHE A 269 -17.48 -44.68 3.05
N ILE A 270 -18.13 -43.55 3.35
CA ILE A 270 -18.67 -42.63 2.36
C ILE A 270 -17.55 -42.03 1.50
N ALA A 271 -16.48 -41.53 2.13
CA ALA A 271 -15.32 -40.97 1.44
C ALA A 271 -14.69 -42.02 0.49
N LYS A 272 -14.50 -43.26 0.95
CA LYS A 272 -14.00 -44.36 0.10
C LYS A 272 -14.96 -44.70 -1.05
N ALA A 273 -16.28 -44.65 -0.80
CA ALA A 273 -17.28 -44.92 -1.84
C ALA A 273 -17.31 -43.81 -2.91
N LEU A 274 -17.15 -42.56 -2.51
CA LEU A 274 -17.01 -41.41 -3.40
C LEU A 274 -15.73 -41.51 -4.22
N TYR A 275 -14.57 -41.75 -3.60
CA TYR A 275 -13.28 -41.88 -4.29
C TYR A 275 -13.29 -43.03 -5.31
N LYS A 276 -13.91 -44.16 -4.98
CA LYS A 276 -14.06 -45.28 -5.92
C LYS A 276 -14.88 -44.89 -7.16
N ALA A 277 -15.80 -43.94 -7.05
CA ALA A 277 -16.69 -43.55 -8.13
C ALA A 277 -16.20 -42.32 -8.90
N ILE A 278 -15.53 -41.40 -8.21
CA ILE A 278 -14.97 -40.15 -8.71
C ILE A 278 -13.46 -40.26 -8.43
N PRO A 279 -12.62 -40.53 -9.44
CA PRO A 279 -11.18 -40.72 -9.25
C PRO A 279 -10.45 -39.39 -8.97
N ASP A 280 -11.00 -38.58 -8.08
CA ASP A 280 -10.44 -37.31 -7.62
C ASP A 280 -9.45 -37.59 -6.49
N ASN A 281 -8.17 -37.40 -6.77
CA ASN A 281 -7.10 -37.69 -5.83
C ASN A 281 -7.08 -36.75 -4.61
N ARG A 282 -7.73 -35.58 -4.68
CA ARG A 282 -7.90 -34.70 -3.51
C ARG A 282 -8.64 -35.42 -2.40
N LEU A 283 -9.68 -36.18 -2.75
CA LEU A 283 -10.44 -36.96 -1.78
C LEU A 283 -9.58 -38.07 -1.15
N ASN A 284 -8.66 -38.67 -1.92
CA ASN A 284 -7.75 -39.66 -1.38
C ASN A 284 -6.72 -39.05 -0.41
N ASN A 285 -6.21 -37.84 -0.70
CA ASN A 285 -5.35 -37.10 0.21
C ASN A 285 -6.03 -36.83 1.57
N LEU A 286 -7.32 -36.47 1.55
CA LEU A 286 -8.11 -36.29 2.76
C LEU A 286 -8.30 -37.61 3.54
N ILE A 287 -8.61 -38.71 2.83
CA ILE A 287 -8.73 -40.06 3.44
C ILE A 287 -7.42 -40.48 4.11
N LEU A 288 -6.27 -40.22 3.48
CA LEU A 288 -4.95 -40.50 4.04
C LEU A 288 -4.75 -39.76 5.37
N CYS A 289 -5.06 -38.46 5.42
CA CYS A 289 -4.90 -37.64 6.62
C CYS A 289 -5.78 -38.12 7.79
N TRP A 290 -7.00 -38.59 7.51
CA TRP A 290 -7.90 -39.11 8.55
C TRP A 290 -7.54 -40.52 9.02
N THR A 291 -7.25 -41.42 8.09
CA THR A 291 -7.20 -42.87 8.39
C THR A 291 -5.80 -43.44 8.52
N GLY A 292 -4.77 -42.73 8.03
CA GLY A 292 -3.44 -43.28 7.85
C GLY A 292 -3.42 -44.48 6.89
N ASN A 293 -4.47 -44.70 6.10
CA ASN A 293 -4.58 -45.86 5.22
C ASN A 293 -3.81 -45.60 3.93
N ILE A 294 -2.58 -46.10 3.86
CA ILE A 294 -1.62 -45.82 2.80
C ILE A 294 -1.68 -46.86 1.67
N LYS A 295 -2.87 -47.17 1.14
CA LYS A 295 -2.93 -47.97 -0.09
C LYS A 295 -2.74 -47.05 -1.28
N ILE A 296 -1.51 -46.99 -1.78
CA ILE A 296 -1.16 -46.30 -3.02
C ILE A 296 -1.50 -47.26 -4.17
N ASP A 297 -2.44 -46.87 -5.03
CA ASP A 297 -2.66 -47.60 -6.28
C ASP A 297 -1.63 -47.16 -7.34
N ASP A 298 -1.30 -48.00 -8.31
CA ASP A 298 -0.24 -47.70 -9.31
C ASP A 298 -0.51 -46.43 -10.12
N GLY A 299 -1.78 -46.01 -10.28
CA GLY A 299 -2.15 -44.77 -10.95
C GLY A 299 -1.97 -43.49 -10.11
N GLN A 300 -1.59 -43.60 -8.83
CA GLN A 300 -1.43 -42.47 -7.91
C GLN A 300 0.03 -42.13 -7.60
N ASN A 301 0.91 -43.09 -7.86
CA ASN A 301 2.36 -42.91 -7.79
C ASN A 301 2.83 -42.34 -9.13
N ASP A 302 3.57 -41.23 -9.09
CA ASP A 302 4.13 -40.60 -10.28
C ASP A 302 5.66 -40.65 -10.21
N ASP A 303 6.23 -41.70 -10.81
CA ASP A 303 7.68 -41.91 -10.83
C ASP A 303 8.42 -40.80 -11.59
N GLU A 304 7.81 -40.24 -12.65
CA GLU A 304 8.38 -39.10 -13.41
C GLU A 304 8.45 -37.85 -12.52
N LEU A 305 7.41 -37.61 -11.70
CA LEU A 305 7.41 -36.52 -10.72
C LEU A 305 8.44 -36.74 -9.61
N LEU A 306 8.53 -37.95 -9.08
CA LEU A 306 9.49 -38.28 -8.03
C LEU A 306 10.95 -38.17 -8.53
N GLU A 307 11.23 -38.60 -9.76
CA GLU A 307 12.52 -38.42 -10.42
C GLU A 307 12.88 -36.94 -10.54
N CYS A 308 11.93 -36.08 -10.90
CA CYS A 308 12.13 -34.62 -10.92
C CYS A 308 12.48 -34.09 -9.51
N PHE A 309 11.79 -34.55 -8.48
CA PHE A 309 12.08 -34.20 -7.08
C PHE A 309 13.48 -34.67 -6.66
N ASP A 310 13.88 -35.88 -7.02
CA ASP A 310 15.17 -36.46 -6.66
C ASP A 310 16.33 -35.71 -7.30
N HIS A 311 16.25 -35.39 -8.59
CA HIS A 311 17.22 -34.53 -9.25
C HIS A 311 17.25 -33.13 -8.63
N TYR A 312 16.09 -32.55 -8.32
CA TYR A 312 16.04 -31.27 -7.62
C TYR A 312 16.75 -31.36 -6.27
N THR A 313 16.44 -32.38 -5.46
CA THR A 313 17.00 -32.63 -4.13
C THR A 313 18.53 -32.79 -4.15
N GLN A 314 19.06 -33.51 -5.13
CA GLN A 314 20.51 -33.70 -5.33
C GLN A 314 21.25 -32.45 -5.85
N GLY A 315 20.53 -31.41 -6.28
CA GLY A 315 21.14 -30.22 -6.89
C GLY A 315 21.35 -30.33 -8.41
N ASN A 316 20.82 -31.38 -9.04
CA ASN A 316 20.84 -31.58 -10.49
C ASN A 316 19.74 -30.74 -11.18
N TYR A 317 19.74 -29.42 -10.96
CA TYR A 317 18.65 -28.52 -11.34
C TYR A 317 18.37 -28.51 -12.85
N HIS A 318 19.42 -28.62 -13.69
CA HIS A 318 19.25 -28.70 -15.15
C HIS A 318 18.42 -29.92 -15.56
N VAL A 319 18.73 -31.09 -14.98
CA VAL A 319 18.01 -32.34 -15.28
C VAL A 319 16.58 -32.26 -14.77
N SER A 320 16.38 -31.76 -13.55
CA SER A 320 15.04 -31.55 -12.98
C SER A 320 14.19 -30.62 -13.84
N ALA A 321 14.75 -29.50 -14.32
CA ALA A 321 14.06 -28.56 -15.21
C ALA A 321 13.67 -29.21 -16.55
N GLU A 322 14.60 -29.92 -17.21
CA GLU A 322 14.33 -30.56 -18.50
C GLU A 322 13.29 -31.68 -18.43
N LEU A 323 13.29 -32.47 -17.35
CA LEU A 323 12.24 -33.45 -17.09
C LEU A 323 10.89 -32.76 -16.85
N ALA A 324 10.87 -31.71 -16.02
CA ALA A 324 9.67 -30.95 -15.74
C ALA A 324 9.08 -30.28 -16.99
N PHE A 325 9.90 -29.69 -17.87
CA PHE A 325 9.43 -29.11 -19.13
C PHE A 325 8.76 -30.16 -20.04
N LYS A 326 9.35 -31.34 -20.17
CA LYS A 326 8.76 -32.45 -20.92
C LYS A 326 7.43 -32.90 -20.33
N ALA A 327 7.35 -32.99 -19.00
CA ALA A 327 6.13 -33.37 -18.29
C ALA A 327 5.03 -32.32 -18.44
N ILE A 328 5.35 -31.02 -18.29
CA ILE A 328 4.41 -29.89 -18.45
C ILE A 328 3.74 -29.90 -19.84
N ASN A 329 4.51 -30.16 -20.90
CA ASN A 329 3.97 -30.20 -22.26
C ASN A 329 2.96 -31.36 -22.46
N LYS A 330 3.06 -32.43 -21.67
CA LYS A 330 2.11 -33.56 -21.68
C LYS A 330 0.95 -33.36 -20.71
N ARG A 331 1.24 -32.82 -19.52
CA ARG A 331 0.35 -32.74 -18.35
C ARG A 331 0.40 -31.31 -17.76
N PRO A 332 -0.16 -30.31 -18.46
CA PRO A 332 -0.01 -28.90 -18.06
C PRO A 332 -0.75 -28.55 -16.76
N ASN A 333 -1.74 -29.35 -16.36
CA ASN A 333 -2.50 -29.18 -15.13
C ASN A 333 -1.80 -29.75 -13.87
N GLU A 334 -0.61 -30.33 -14.00
CA GLU A 334 0.18 -30.81 -12.85
C GLU A 334 1.15 -29.74 -12.34
N PHE A 335 0.67 -28.92 -11.39
CA PHE A 335 1.42 -27.78 -10.84
C PHE A 335 2.78 -28.16 -10.24
N SER A 336 2.93 -29.37 -9.70
CA SER A 336 4.20 -29.79 -9.08
C SER A 336 5.37 -29.75 -10.07
N PHE A 337 5.16 -30.06 -11.35
CA PHE A 337 6.19 -29.89 -12.38
C PHE A 337 6.49 -28.41 -12.64
N VAL A 338 5.45 -27.56 -12.67
CA VAL A 338 5.59 -26.11 -12.85
C VAL A 338 6.43 -25.51 -11.73
N GLU A 339 6.15 -25.83 -10.47
CA GLU A 339 6.94 -25.31 -9.34
C GLU A 339 8.37 -25.83 -9.34
N LEU A 340 8.61 -27.11 -9.69
CA LEU A 340 9.96 -27.67 -9.81
C LEU A 340 10.76 -27.03 -10.96
N ALA A 341 10.11 -26.79 -12.11
CA ALA A 341 10.71 -26.07 -13.23
C ALA A 341 11.09 -24.63 -12.82
N ALA A 342 10.16 -23.88 -12.22
CA ALA A 342 10.40 -22.51 -11.76
C ALA A 342 11.56 -22.44 -10.75
N LYS A 343 11.55 -23.31 -9.73
CA LYS A 343 12.61 -23.35 -8.71
C LYS A 343 13.95 -23.74 -9.30
N SER A 344 13.99 -24.75 -10.17
CA SER A 344 15.24 -25.17 -10.82
C SER A 344 15.80 -24.06 -11.72
N CYS A 345 14.95 -23.39 -12.49
CA CYS A 345 15.35 -22.27 -13.34
C CYS A 345 15.83 -21.08 -12.52
N ALA A 346 15.17 -20.74 -11.41
CA ALA A 346 15.59 -19.66 -10.53
C ALA A 346 16.98 -19.93 -9.91
N ARG A 347 17.24 -21.16 -9.45
CA ARG A 347 18.56 -21.55 -8.92
C ARG A 347 19.67 -21.44 -9.95
N MET A 348 19.37 -21.77 -11.21
CA MET A 348 20.32 -21.66 -12.32
C MET A 348 20.32 -20.29 -13.02
N GLN A 349 19.44 -19.36 -12.61
CA GLN A 349 19.18 -18.09 -13.30
C GLN A 349 18.89 -18.27 -14.82
N MET A 350 18.18 -19.35 -15.17
CA MET A 350 17.86 -19.71 -16.55
C MET A 350 16.53 -19.10 -17.00
N SER A 351 16.52 -18.46 -18.18
CA SER A 351 15.29 -17.97 -18.81
C SER A 351 14.44 -19.11 -19.39
N ILE A 352 13.12 -18.96 -19.35
CA ILE A 352 12.17 -19.97 -19.86
C ILE A 352 11.64 -19.53 -21.22
N THR A 353 11.86 -20.36 -22.23
CA THR A 353 11.57 -20.07 -23.64
C THR A 353 10.42 -20.92 -24.18
N ALA A 354 9.83 -20.48 -25.30
CA ALA A 354 8.65 -21.11 -25.90
C ALA A 354 8.91 -22.50 -26.49
N ASP A 355 10.15 -22.81 -26.88
CA ASP A 355 10.57 -24.13 -27.33
C ASP A 355 10.60 -25.16 -26.19
N LYS A 356 10.86 -24.71 -24.96
CA LYS A 356 10.86 -25.57 -23.76
C LYS A 356 9.46 -25.82 -23.23
N VAL A 357 8.64 -24.76 -23.13
CA VAL A 357 7.27 -24.82 -22.61
C VAL A 357 6.31 -24.28 -23.64
N GLN A 358 5.55 -25.18 -24.26
CA GLN A 358 4.62 -24.86 -25.34
C GLN A 358 3.36 -24.13 -24.83
N PRO A 359 2.67 -24.61 -23.76
CA PRO A 359 1.48 -23.93 -23.25
C PRO A 359 1.82 -22.50 -22.81
N ALA A 360 1.20 -21.52 -23.47
CA ALA A 360 1.54 -20.11 -23.28
C ALA A 360 1.22 -19.62 -21.87
N GLU A 361 0.07 -20.04 -21.31
CA GLU A 361 -0.33 -19.66 -19.96
C GLU A 361 0.66 -20.16 -18.91
N ILE A 362 1.06 -21.44 -18.99
CA ILE A 362 2.05 -22.01 -18.08
C ILE A 362 3.40 -21.31 -18.20
N ARG A 363 3.83 -20.95 -19.42
CA ARG A 363 5.07 -20.22 -19.63
C ARG A 363 5.04 -18.83 -18.99
N GLU A 364 3.92 -18.11 -19.07
CA GLU A 364 3.75 -16.83 -18.39
C GLU A 364 3.74 -16.99 -16.86
N ILE A 365 3.01 -17.97 -16.34
CA ILE A 365 3.01 -18.32 -14.91
C ILE A 365 4.43 -18.61 -14.43
N LEU A 366 5.20 -19.41 -15.17
CA LEU A 366 6.59 -19.73 -14.84
C LEU A 366 7.49 -18.49 -14.79
N ASN A 367 7.36 -17.56 -15.74
CA ASN A 367 8.15 -16.33 -15.75
C ASN A 367 7.77 -15.40 -14.58
N GLU A 368 6.47 -15.24 -14.30
CA GLU A 368 6.00 -14.51 -13.12
C GLU A 368 6.50 -15.17 -11.81
N MET A 369 6.48 -16.50 -11.72
CA MET A 369 7.05 -17.24 -10.59
C MET A 369 8.57 -17.03 -10.45
N LEU A 370 9.32 -16.91 -11.56
CA LEU A 370 10.75 -16.57 -11.52
C LEU A 370 10.99 -15.19 -10.93
N HIS A 371 10.21 -14.18 -11.33
CA HIS A 371 10.28 -12.85 -10.75
C HIS A 371 10.03 -12.86 -9.23
N VAL A 372 9.04 -13.64 -8.79
CA VAL A 372 8.69 -13.82 -7.37
C VAL A 372 9.79 -14.56 -6.60
N LEU A 373 10.37 -15.62 -7.15
CA LEU A 373 11.44 -16.41 -6.51
C LEU A 373 12.75 -15.64 -6.42
N LEU A 374 13.12 -14.93 -7.49
CA LEU A 374 14.35 -14.16 -7.57
C LEU A 374 14.25 -12.77 -6.91
N LYS A 375 13.05 -12.39 -6.45
CA LYS A 375 12.81 -11.09 -5.80
C LYS A 375 13.20 -9.91 -6.69
N THR A 376 12.96 -10.03 -8.00
CA THR A 376 13.26 -8.95 -8.96
C THR A 376 12.34 -7.75 -8.72
N PHE A 377 12.62 -6.60 -9.36
CA PHE A 377 11.74 -5.42 -9.28
C PHE A 377 10.30 -5.65 -9.77
N GLU A 378 10.06 -6.68 -10.59
CA GLU A 378 8.72 -7.10 -11.05
C GLU A 378 8.05 -8.11 -10.10
N ALA A 379 8.66 -8.47 -8.96
CA ALA A 379 8.17 -9.52 -8.07
C ALA A 379 6.76 -9.23 -7.55
N GLU A 380 6.50 -8.01 -7.11
CA GLU A 380 5.18 -7.61 -6.57
C GLU A 380 4.09 -7.66 -7.63
N LYS A 381 4.34 -7.06 -8.79
CA LYS A 381 3.42 -7.10 -9.92
C LYS A 381 3.14 -8.55 -10.34
N SER A 382 4.18 -9.38 -10.42
CA SER A 382 4.07 -10.79 -10.76
C SER A 382 3.25 -11.57 -9.73
N ALA A 383 3.49 -11.37 -8.44
CA ALA A 383 2.71 -12.01 -7.38
C ALA A 383 1.22 -11.61 -7.42
N ASN A 384 0.93 -10.33 -7.65
CA ASN A 384 -0.43 -9.83 -7.80
C ASN A 384 -1.13 -10.42 -9.03
N SER A 385 -0.40 -10.55 -10.14
CA SER A 385 -0.87 -11.20 -11.38
C SER A 385 -1.19 -12.69 -11.15
N LEU A 386 -0.30 -13.43 -10.48
CA LEU A 386 -0.51 -14.84 -10.14
C LEU A 386 -1.72 -15.01 -9.20
N ARG A 387 -1.85 -14.18 -8.15
CA ARG A 387 -3.00 -14.19 -7.24
C ARG A 387 -4.31 -13.92 -7.96
N LYS A 388 -4.32 -12.97 -8.89
CA LYS A 388 -5.51 -12.68 -9.70
C LYS A 388 -6.00 -13.93 -10.45
N ARG A 389 -5.09 -14.72 -11.02
CA ARG A 389 -5.46 -16.01 -11.67
C ARG A 389 -6.07 -17.00 -10.69
N CYS A 390 -5.51 -17.11 -9.48
CA CYS A 390 -6.08 -17.94 -8.42
C CYS A 390 -7.51 -17.52 -8.04
N TYR A 391 -7.81 -16.22 -8.04
CA TYR A 391 -9.13 -15.71 -7.66
C TYR A 391 -10.17 -16.04 -8.74
N ILE A 392 -9.78 -15.98 -10.02
CA ILE A 392 -10.67 -16.25 -11.16
C ILE A 392 -11.17 -17.70 -11.11
N ASP A 393 -10.28 -18.67 -10.89
CA ASP A 393 -10.59 -20.10 -10.86
C ASP A 393 -10.20 -20.74 -9.51
N SER A 394 -11.02 -20.49 -8.49
CA SER A 394 -10.76 -20.92 -7.13
C SER A 394 -11.11 -22.38 -6.83
N ASP A 395 -11.70 -23.11 -7.78
CA ASP A 395 -12.08 -24.53 -7.65
C ASP A 395 -11.03 -25.50 -8.22
N SER A 396 -10.08 -24.97 -9.00
CA SER A 396 -8.97 -25.70 -9.60
C SER A 396 -7.91 -26.14 -8.57
N ALA A 397 -7.47 -27.39 -8.70
CA ALA A 397 -6.34 -27.94 -7.94
C ALA A 397 -5.00 -27.28 -8.32
N PHE A 398 -4.84 -26.90 -9.59
CA PHE A 398 -3.67 -26.19 -10.08
C PHE A 398 -3.54 -24.81 -9.43
N TYR A 399 -4.63 -24.02 -9.46
CA TYR A 399 -4.64 -22.68 -8.91
C TYR A 399 -4.61 -22.65 -7.38
N ALA A 400 -5.13 -23.68 -6.70
CA ALA A 400 -4.94 -23.86 -5.26
C ALA A 400 -3.47 -24.05 -4.87
N GLN A 401 -2.71 -24.82 -5.66
CA GLN A 401 -1.28 -25.00 -5.44
C GLN A 401 -0.48 -23.73 -5.78
N LEU A 402 -0.85 -23.02 -6.85
CA LEU A 402 -0.27 -21.72 -7.18
C LEU A 402 -0.54 -20.66 -6.09
N PHE A 403 -1.74 -20.66 -5.50
CA PHE A 403 -2.04 -19.79 -4.37
C PHE A 403 -1.15 -20.12 -3.17
N GLY A 404 -0.99 -21.41 -2.85
CA GLY A 404 -0.06 -21.87 -1.82
C GLY A 404 1.39 -21.45 -2.08
N PHE A 405 1.84 -21.47 -3.34
CA PHE A 405 3.14 -20.93 -3.73
C PHE A 405 3.25 -19.41 -3.45
N CYS A 406 2.25 -18.63 -3.87
CA CYS A 406 2.23 -17.18 -3.64
C CYS A 406 2.27 -16.85 -2.14
N GLN A 407 1.53 -17.60 -1.32
CA GLN A 407 1.53 -17.45 0.13
C GLN A 407 2.90 -17.72 0.74
N ARG A 408 3.56 -18.82 0.35
CA ARG A 408 4.89 -19.21 0.90
C ARG A 408 6.03 -18.28 0.47
N GLU A 409 5.99 -17.82 -0.77
CA GLU A 409 7.13 -17.09 -1.34
C GLU A 409 6.93 -15.56 -1.27
N PHE A 410 5.70 -15.04 -1.19
CA PHE A 410 5.42 -13.60 -1.31
C PHE A 410 4.62 -12.98 -0.15
N MET A 411 4.08 -13.74 0.79
CA MET A 411 3.41 -13.16 1.96
C MET A 411 4.22 -13.43 3.22
N SER A 412 4.62 -12.36 3.92
CA SER A 412 5.33 -12.49 5.19
C SER A 412 4.38 -12.99 6.28
N ASP A 413 4.94 -13.62 7.32
CA ASP A 413 4.18 -14.24 8.43
C ASP A 413 3.17 -13.26 9.09
N GLY A 414 3.37 -11.95 8.93
CA GLY A 414 2.49 -10.88 9.45
C GLY A 414 1.22 -10.58 8.66
N PHE A 415 1.17 -10.97 7.38
CA PHE A 415 0.01 -10.77 6.51
C PHE A 415 -0.74 -12.07 6.22
N ALA A 416 -0.44 -13.15 6.95
CA ALA A 416 -1.04 -14.47 6.74
C ALA A 416 -2.52 -14.48 7.17
N VAL A 417 -3.38 -13.94 6.33
CA VAL A 417 -4.85 -13.94 6.51
C VAL A 417 -5.43 -15.38 6.46
N THR A 418 -4.64 -16.37 6.05
CA THR A 418 -5.03 -17.79 6.05
C THR A 418 -3.86 -18.68 6.48
N ARG A 419 -3.67 -18.89 7.79
CA ARG A 419 -2.67 -19.82 8.35
C ARG A 419 -2.72 -21.23 7.73
N TYR A 420 -3.89 -21.64 7.24
CA TYR A 420 -4.13 -22.96 6.65
C TYR A 420 -3.79 -23.06 5.16
N ALA A 421 -3.50 -21.95 4.44
CA ALA A 421 -3.36 -21.96 2.98
C ALA A 421 -2.25 -22.88 2.43
N PRO A 422 -1.03 -22.93 3.02
CA PRO A 422 -0.01 -23.90 2.57
C PRO A 422 -0.50 -25.35 2.74
N SER A 423 -1.08 -25.69 3.89
CA SER A 423 -1.61 -27.02 4.18
C SER A 423 -2.74 -27.40 3.23
N TYR A 424 -3.69 -26.49 2.99
CA TYR A 424 -4.75 -26.64 1.97
C TYR A 424 -4.15 -26.94 0.59
N SER A 425 -3.12 -26.18 0.18
CA SER A 425 -2.49 -26.35 -1.13
C SER A 425 -1.90 -27.76 -1.31
N TYR A 426 -1.25 -28.33 -0.28
CA TYR A 426 -0.70 -29.68 -0.36
C TYR A 426 -1.79 -30.76 -0.46
N LEU A 427 -2.93 -30.56 0.22
CA LEU A 427 -4.08 -31.47 0.16
C LEU A 427 -4.74 -31.51 -1.23
N THR A 428 -4.58 -30.45 -2.02
CA THR A 428 -5.15 -30.37 -3.38
C THR A 428 -4.31 -31.03 -4.48
N SER A 429 -3.18 -31.64 -4.15
CA SER A 429 -2.33 -32.31 -5.14
C SER A 429 -3.05 -33.45 -5.86
N ASN A 430 -2.92 -33.52 -7.19
CA ASN A 430 -3.50 -34.59 -8.00
C ASN A 430 -2.75 -35.92 -7.88
N HIS A 431 -1.48 -35.92 -7.43
CA HIS A 431 -0.70 -37.14 -7.27
C HIS A 431 -0.05 -37.19 -5.89
N PHE A 432 0.22 -38.40 -5.40
CA PHE A 432 1.02 -38.56 -4.19
C PHE A 432 2.45 -38.12 -4.46
N ASN A 433 2.92 -37.19 -3.64
CA ASN A 433 4.28 -36.67 -3.71
C ASN A 433 4.81 -36.37 -2.30
N PRO A 434 6.13 -36.15 -2.14
CA PRO A 434 6.73 -35.95 -0.83
C PRO A 434 6.14 -34.76 -0.04
N ARG A 435 5.64 -33.72 -0.71
CA ARG A 435 5.10 -32.51 -0.04
C ARG A 435 3.77 -32.75 0.66
N LEU A 436 2.98 -33.74 0.24
CA LEU A 436 1.73 -34.10 0.95
C LEU A 436 2.00 -34.44 2.42
N ALA A 437 3.19 -34.97 2.74
CA ALA A 437 3.60 -35.23 4.13
C ALA A 437 3.61 -33.98 5.02
N LEU A 438 3.74 -32.78 4.44
CA LEU A 438 3.69 -31.51 5.17
C LEU A 438 2.27 -31.15 5.66
N ALA A 439 1.23 -31.71 5.05
CA ALA A 439 -0.16 -31.54 5.51
C ALA A 439 -0.63 -32.63 6.48
N ILE A 440 0.14 -33.72 6.66
CA ILE A 440 -0.25 -34.82 7.55
C ILE A 440 0.19 -34.49 8.97
N GLU A 441 -0.76 -34.12 9.83
CA GLU A 441 -0.50 -33.74 11.23
C GLU A 441 0.13 -34.89 12.05
N LYS A 442 -0.52 -36.06 12.06
CA LYS A 442 -0.11 -37.22 12.89
C LYS A 442 1.23 -37.80 12.42
N LYS A 443 2.21 -37.83 13.32
CA LYS A 443 3.57 -38.33 13.03
C LYS A 443 3.55 -39.76 12.50
N GLU A 444 2.74 -40.64 13.09
CA GLU A 444 2.64 -42.04 12.69
C GLU A 444 2.15 -42.17 11.24
N TYR A 445 1.15 -41.38 10.85
CA TYR A 445 0.59 -41.41 9.49
C TYR A 445 1.56 -40.80 8.48
N ARG A 446 2.26 -39.74 8.86
CA ARG A 446 3.28 -39.09 8.04
C ARG A 446 4.45 -40.03 7.74
N THR A 447 5.00 -40.68 8.78
CA THR A 447 6.08 -41.66 8.64
C THR A 447 5.62 -42.85 7.81
N ALA A 448 4.41 -43.37 8.04
CA ALA A 448 3.88 -44.50 7.29
C ALA A 448 3.64 -44.15 5.80
N TYR A 449 3.16 -42.95 5.50
CA TYR A 449 3.03 -42.44 4.12
C TYR A 449 4.36 -42.39 3.39
N LEU A 450 5.37 -41.75 3.98
CA LEU A 450 6.70 -41.64 3.38
C LEU A 450 7.38 -43.01 3.26
N THR A 451 7.17 -43.91 4.22
CA THR A 451 7.73 -45.27 4.19
C THR A 451 7.11 -46.11 3.07
N GLU A 452 5.82 -45.99 2.81
CA GLU A 452 5.17 -46.67 1.68
C GLU A 452 5.65 -46.12 0.33
N LEU A 453 5.80 -44.79 0.20
CA LEU A 453 6.41 -44.22 -1.01
C LEU A 453 7.84 -44.72 -1.20
N LEU A 454 8.62 -44.80 -0.11
CA LEU A 454 10.00 -45.28 -0.15
C LEU A 454 10.08 -46.79 -0.45
N SER A 455 9.10 -47.59 -0.02
CA SER A 455 9.08 -49.04 -0.32
C SER A 455 8.95 -49.31 -1.81
N ARG A 456 8.22 -48.44 -2.53
CA ARG A 456 8.07 -48.45 -3.99
C ARG A 456 9.26 -47.83 -4.71
N ASN A 457 9.90 -46.84 -4.08
CA ASN A 457 11.04 -46.10 -4.61
C ASN A 457 12.25 -46.12 -3.65
N PRO A 458 12.91 -47.28 -3.42
CA PRO A 458 13.89 -47.45 -2.33
C PRO A 458 15.10 -46.52 -2.40
N ASN A 459 15.42 -46.03 -3.59
CA ASN A 459 16.60 -45.22 -3.86
C ASN A 459 16.31 -43.72 -3.91
N SER A 460 15.08 -43.27 -3.59
CA SER A 460 14.73 -41.85 -3.66
C SER A 460 15.43 -41.03 -2.55
N PRO A 461 16.38 -40.14 -2.87
CA PRO A 461 16.97 -39.22 -1.88
C PRO A 461 15.95 -38.27 -1.29
N THR A 462 14.92 -37.85 -2.05
CA THR A 462 13.90 -36.92 -1.54
C THR A 462 13.08 -37.56 -0.42
N LEU A 463 12.63 -38.80 -0.60
CA LEU A 463 11.82 -39.48 0.41
C LEU A 463 12.63 -39.76 1.69
N ARG A 464 13.90 -40.16 1.54
CA ARG A 464 14.80 -40.36 2.69
C ARG A 464 15.08 -39.04 3.43
N LEU A 465 15.26 -37.94 2.69
CA LEU A 465 15.42 -36.59 3.27
C LEU A 465 14.17 -36.19 4.07
N TYR A 466 12.97 -36.35 3.50
CA TYR A 466 11.72 -36.04 4.20
C TYR A 466 11.54 -36.89 5.46
N LEU A 467 11.86 -38.19 5.41
CA LEU A 467 11.83 -39.06 6.59
C LEU A 467 12.78 -38.54 7.68
N ALA A 468 14.05 -38.28 7.33
CA ALA A 468 15.05 -37.78 8.26
C ALA A 468 14.66 -36.46 8.91
N MET A 469 14.04 -35.56 8.15
CA MET A 469 13.54 -34.28 8.66
C MET A 469 12.44 -34.44 9.72
N PHE A 470 11.59 -35.47 9.64
CA PHE A 470 10.45 -35.64 10.54
C PHE A 470 10.72 -36.60 11.71
N ASP A 471 11.59 -37.59 11.53
CA ASP A 471 11.99 -38.51 12.61
C ASP A 471 13.19 -38.02 13.41
N GLY A 472 13.92 -37.01 12.91
CA GLY A 472 15.09 -36.41 13.54
C GLY A 472 16.37 -37.23 13.40
N SER A 473 16.38 -38.23 12.52
CA SER A 473 17.57 -39.03 12.21
C SER A 473 18.65 -38.19 11.52
N ALA A 474 19.90 -38.63 11.68
CA ALA A 474 21.04 -37.94 11.07
C ALA A 474 21.00 -38.09 9.54
N LEU A 475 21.23 -36.98 8.84
CA LEU A 475 21.42 -36.99 7.39
C LEU A 475 22.75 -37.65 7.08
N THR A 476 22.74 -38.73 6.31
CA THR A 476 23.95 -39.45 5.88
C THR A 476 24.43 -38.98 4.51
N ASP A 477 25.73 -39.12 4.24
CA ASP A 477 26.33 -38.79 2.93
C ASP A 477 25.73 -39.63 1.78
N GLU A 478 25.03 -40.72 2.09
CA GLU A 478 24.33 -41.58 1.14
C GLU A 478 23.16 -40.89 0.40
N LEU A 479 22.75 -39.69 0.83
CA LEU A 479 21.69 -38.92 0.19
C LEU A 479 22.17 -38.13 -1.05
N TYR A 480 23.49 -38.06 -1.29
CA TYR A 480 24.11 -37.31 -2.40
C TYR A 480 23.57 -35.87 -2.54
N LEU A 481 23.37 -35.19 -1.42
CA LEU A 481 22.92 -33.79 -1.39
C LEU A 481 24.10 -32.85 -1.66
N CYS A 482 23.84 -31.71 -2.31
CA CYS A 482 24.84 -30.65 -2.36
C CYS A 482 25.11 -30.11 -0.94
N ARG A 483 26.37 -29.71 -0.69
CA ARG A 483 26.88 -29.36 0.64
C ARG A 483 26.06 -28.26 1.32
N SER A 484 25.74 -27.20 0.58
CA SER A 484 24.96 -26.06 1.09
C SER A 484 23.57 -26.46 1.56
N ARG A 485 22.89 -27.37 0.85
CA ARG A 485 21.58 -27.90 1.27
C ARG A 485 21.68 -28.79 2.48
N LEU A 486 22.67 -29.68 2.54
CA LEU A 486 22.91 -30.52 3.72
C LEU A 486 23.08 -29.65 4.98
N GLN A 487 23.91 -28.61 4.89
CA GLN A 487 24.14 -27.65 5.98
C GLN A 487 22.86 -26.88 6.35
N LEU A 488 22.06 -26.46 5.38
CA LEU A 488 20.79 -25.78 5.64
C LEU A 488 19.78 -26.67 6.38
N PHE A 489 19.67 -27.94 5.97
CA PHE A 489 18.80 -28.90 6.66
C PHE A 489 19.29 -29.21 8.06
N GLU A 490 20.61 -29.37 8.24
CA GLU A 490 21.21 -29.55 9.56
C GLU A 490 20.96 -28.35 10.48
N ALA A 491 21.08 -27.13 9.97
CA ALA A 491 20.74 -25.93 10.72
C ALA A 491 19.26 -25.90 11.14
N ARG A 492 18.33 -26.27 10.25
CA ARG A 492 16.90 -26.38 10.58
C ARG A 492 16.65 -27.42 11.67
N ARG A 493 17.31 -28.57 11.59
CA ARG A 493 17.24 -29.62 12.62
C ARG A 493 17.74 -29.09 13.98
N LEU A 494 18.88 -28.40 14.00
CA LEU A 494 19.44 -27.79 15.21
C LEU A 494 18.48 -26.79 15.85
N ILE A 495 17.85 -25.91 15.05
CA ILE A 495 16.81 -24.97 15.52
C ILE A 495 15.64 -25.73 16.15
N MET A 496 15.09 -26.75 15.47
CA MET A 496 13.98 -27.56 15.99
C MET A 496 14.31 -28.30 17.29
N THR A 497 15.58 -28.69 17.48
CA THR A 497 16.04 -29.35 18.71
C THR A 497 16.46 -28.38 19.82
N GLY A 498 16.28 -27.06 19.63
CA GLY A 498 16.61 -26.03 20.62
C GLY A 498 18.08 -25.63 20.69
N ASN A 499 18.92 -26.00 19.72
CA ASN A 499 20.34 -25.67 19.67
C ASN A 499 20.62 -24.57 18.63
N ALA A 500 20.03 -23.40 18.84
CA ALA A 500 20.05 -22.29 17.88
C ALA A 500 21.45 -21.70 17.63
N GLU A 501 22.32 -21.62 18.64
CA GLU A 501 23.70 -21.09 18.49
C GLU A 501 24.57 -21.96 17.55
N SER A 502 24.44 -23.28 17.66
CA SER A 502 25.11 -24.19 16.72
C SER A 502 24.56 -24.02 15.31
N ALA A 503 23.25 -23.79 15.17
CA ALA A 503 22.63 -23.53 13.87
C ALA A 503 23.17 -22.24 13.24
N ILE A 504 23.33 -21.16 14.01
CA ILE A 504 23.93 -19.89 13.54
C ILE A 504 25.35 -20.13 13.01
N THR A 505 26.14 -20.93 13.72
CA THR A 505 27.52 -21.27 13.30
C THR A 505 27.53 -22.03 11.97
N VAL A 506 26.66 -23.03 11.81
CA VAL A 506 26.51 -23.77 10.56
C VAL A 506 26.07 -22.84 9.43
N LEU A 507 25.05 -22.00 9.64
CA LEU A 507 24.50 -21.08 8.63
C LEU A 507 25.52 -20.06 8.13
N ARG A 508 26.35 -19.51 9.03
CA ARG A 508 27.44 -18.59 8.65
C ARG A 508 28.51 -19.26 7.78
N SER A 509 28.67 -20.58 7.87
CA SER A 509 29.64 -21.35 7.07
C SER A 509 29.12 -21.80 5.71
N ILE A 510 27.84 -21.57 5.40
CA ILE A 510 27.26 -21.96 4.11
C ILE A 510 27.78 -21.03 3.02
N ASP A 511 28.39 -21.62 1.99
CA ASP A 511 28.61 -20.99 0.69
C ASP A 511 27.47 -21.39 -0.24
N ALA A 512 26.77 -20.42 -0.83
CA ALA A 512 25.67 -20.71 -1.75
C ALA A 512 26.14 -20.91 -3.20
N ASP A 513 27.42 -20.73 -3.51
CA ASP A 513 27.99 -20.91 -4.86
C ASP A 513 27.22 -20.10 -5.95
N GLY A 514 26.68 -18.93 -5.59
CA GLY A 514 25.92 -18.07 -6.51
C GLY A 514 24.47 -18.48 -6.76
N ASP A 515 23.94 -19.51 -6.07
CA ASP A 515 22.53 -19.90 -6.10
C ASP A 515 21.68 -18.86 -5.33
N PRO A 516 20.82 -18.07 -6.01
CA PRO A 516 20.05 -17.02 -5.36
C PRO A 516 19.09 -17.54 -4.29
N LEU A 517 18.49 -18.72 -4.51
CA LEU A 517 17.51 -19.29 -3.59
C LEU A 517 18.21 -19.88 -2.36
N ALA A 518 19.41 -20.44 -2.52
CA ALA A 518 20.21 -20.89 -1.39
C ALA A 518 20.65 -19.72 -0.49
N GLU A 519 21.03 -18.57 -1.06
CA GLU A 519 21.33 -17.35 -0.28
C GLU A 519 20.09 -16.84 0.48
N GLN A 520 18.93 -16.77 -0.20
CA GLN A 520 17.68 -16.38 0.46
C GLN A 520 17.28 -17.35 1.58
N ASP A 521 17.41 -18.66 1.35
CA ASP A 521 17.10 -19.69 2.34
C ASP A 521 18.04 -19.62 3.57
N LYS A 522 19.34 -19.41 3.34
CA LYS A 522 20.35 -19.23 4.38
C LYS A 522 20.03 -18.01 5.24
N MET A 523 19.72 -16.89 4.60
CA MET A 523 19.36 -15.64 5.27
C MET A 523 18.10 -15.78 6.12
N LEU A 524 17.02 -16.35 5.57
CA LEU A 524 15.79 -16.61 6.32
C LEU A 524 16.06 -17.52 7.52
N ALA A 525 16.85 -18.60 7.32
CA ALA A 525 17.20 -19.51 8.40
C ALA A 525 18.05 -18.83 9.47
N LEU A 526 18.94 -17.90 9.10
CA LEU A 526 19.78 -17.14 10.03
C LEU A 526 18.94 -16.19 10.88
N VAL A 527 17.99 -15.48 10.28
CA VAL A 527 17.02 -14.64 11.00
C VAL A 527 16.22 -15.50 12.00
N ARG A 528 15.65 -16.63 11.56
CA ARG A 528 14.88 -17.52 12.45
C ARG A 528 15.74 -18.13 13.57
N ALA A 529 16.98 -18.52 13.28
CA ALA A 529 17.91 -19.04 14.30
C ALA A 529 18.26 -17.97 15.33
N ALA A 530 18.53 -16.73 14.88
CA ALA A 530 18.83 -15.60 15.76
C ALA A 530 17.64 -15.26 16.67
N ILE A 531 16.41 -15.23 16.13
CA ILE A 531 15.18 -15.06 16.92
C ILE A 531 15.05 -16.17 17.96
N SER A 532 15.24 -17.44 17.56
CA SER A 532 15.16 -18.59 18.47
C SER A 532 16.24 -18.58 19.55
N ALA A 533 17.40 -17.95 19.32
CA ALA A 533 18.47 -17.76 20.30
C ALA A 533 18.25 -16.52 21.19
N GLY A 534 17.26 -15.68 20.89
CA GLY A 534 17.07 -14.38 21.53
C GLY A 534 18.10 -13.31 21.11
N ASN A 535 18.86 -13.56 20.03
CA ASN A 535 19.87 -12.64 19.51
C ASN A 535 19.24 -11.67 18.48
N TRP A 536 18.53 -10.67 19.00
CA TRP A 536 17.79 -9.72 18.17
C TRP A 536 18.67 -8.79 17.35
N SER A 537 19.84 -8.39 17.86
CA SER A 537 20.82 -7.59 17.11
C SER A 537 21.23 -8.29 15.82
N LEU A 538 21.59 -9.59 15.88
CA LEU A 538 21.93 -10.37 14.69
C LEU A 538 20.74 -10.51 13.74
N SER A 539 19.54 -10.71 14.27
CA SER A 539 18.31 -10.81 13.46
C SER A 539 18.04 -9.53 12.66
N ILE A 540 18.06 -8.37 13.34
CA ILE A 540 17.82 -7.05 12.74
C ILE A 540 18.89 -6.73 11.70
N ARG A 541 20.17 -6.91 12.04
CA ARG A 541 21.28 -6.68 11.09
C ARG A 541 21.18 -7.55 9.85
N THR A 542 20.88 -8.84 10.02
CA THR A 542 20.72 -9.77 8.88
C THR A 542 19.56 -9.34 7.98
N MET A 543 18.44 -8.91 8.56
CA MET A 543 17.27 -8.42 7.84
C MET A 543 17.57 -7.12 7.08
N VAL A 544 18.24 -6.15 7.70
CA VAL A 544 18.55 -4.86 7.07
C VAL A 544 19.53 -5.02 5.93
N SER A 545 20.62 -5.76 6.15
CA SER A 545 21.62 -6.01 5.10
C SER A 545 21.00 -6.69 3.88
N ALA A 546 20.01 -7.56 4.10
CA ALA A 546 19.22 -8.16 3.03
C ALA A 546 18.34 -7.16 2.28
N TYR A 547 17.59 -6.36 3.05
CA TYR A 547 16.62 -5.42 2.51
C TYR A 547 17.27 -4.32 1.67
N VAL A 548 18.39 -3.77 2.16
CA VAL A 548 19.13 -2.71 1.49
C VAL A 548 19.63 -3.18 0.12
N LYS A 549 20.02 -4.45 -0.01
CA LYS A 549 20.40 -5.07 -1.29
C LYS A 549 19.20 -5.38 -2.19
N ASN A 550 18.10 -5.82 -1.60
CA ASN A 550 16.87 -6.13 -2.32
C ASN A 550 15.62 -5.91 -1.46
N PRO A 551 14.88 -4.81 -1.69
CA PRO A 551 13.70 -4.49 -0.90
C PRO A 551 12.62 -5.57 -0.89
N ASN A 552 12.49 -6.31 -2.00
CA ASN A 552 11.48 -7.36 -2.16
C ASN A 552 11.73 -8.58 -1.27
N ILE A 553 12.90 -8.70 -0.62
CA ILE A 553 13.19 -9.85 0.27
C ILE A 553 12.30 -9.88 1.51
N LEU A 554 11.79 -8.71 1.93
CA LEU A 554 10.89 -8.53 3.07
C LEU A 554 9.65 -9.43 3.01
N THR A 555 9.18 -9.75 1.80
CA THR A 555 8.02 -10.63 1.60
C THR A 555 8.23 -12.05 2.15
N ARG A 556 9.47 -12.46 2.40
CA ARG A 556 9.84 -13.81 2.88
C ARG A 556 10.26 -13.82 4.35
N LEU A 557 10.63 -12.67 4.91
CA LEU A 557 11.20 -12.57 6.26
C LEU A 557 10.11 -12.50 7.35
N PRO A 558 10.36 -12.97 8.59
CA PRO A 558 9.40 -12.99 9.69
C PRO A 558 9.26 -11.60 10.33
N LEU A 559 8.79 -10.66 9.51
CA LEU A 559 8.78 -9.24 9.82
C LEU A 559 7.98 -8.89 11.07
N GLN A 560 6.75 -9.40 11.19
CA GLN A 560 5.90 -9.11 12.34
C GLN A 560 6.51 -9.53 13.68
N GLU A 561 7.22 -10.67 13.73
CA GLU A 561 7.89 -11.12 14.96
C GLU A 561 9.03 -10.17 15.35
N VAL A 562 9.84 -9.76 14.37
CA VAL A 562 10.91 -8.77 14.59
C VAL A 562 10.29 -7.44 15.03
N PHE A 563 9.18 -7.03 14.46
CA PHE A 563 8.53 -5.75 14.77
C PHE A 563 7.84 -5.73 16.13
N GLN A 564 7.14 -6.81 16.51
CA GLN A 564 6.60 -6.94 17.87
C GLN A 564 7.72 -6.87 18.91
N HIS A 565 8.92 -7.34 18.57
CA HIS A 565 10.07 -7.17 19.43
C HIS A 565 10.54 -5.71 19.46
N VAL A 566 10.76 -5.08 18.30
CA VAL A 566 11.12 -3.64 18.20
C VAL A 566 10.15 -2.74 18.99
N GLN A 567 8.85 -3.03 18.95
CA GLN A 567 7.80 -2.26 19.65
C GLN A 567 7.83 -2.41 21.19
N ARG A 568 8.26 -3.56 21.71
CA ARG A 568 8.19 -3.89 23.15
C ARG A 568 9.46 -3.53 23.93
N LEU A 569 10.48 -2.98 23.30
CA LEU A 569 11.80 -2.91 23.91
C LEU A 569 11.95 -1.80 24.97
N ASP A 570 12.33 -2.23 26.18
CA ASP A 570 13.43 -1.64 26.97
C ASP A 570 14.75 -2.00 26.25
N VAL A 571 15.18 -1.20 25.28
CA VAL A 571 16.31 -1.53 24.37
C VAL A 571 17.63 -1.66 25.14
N SER A 572 18.41 -2.73 24.90
CA SER A 572 19.80 -2.81 25.38
C SER A 572 20.68 -1.84 24.59
N SER A 573 21.67 -1.22 25.24
CA SER A 573 22.60 -0.26 24.62
C SER A 573 23.29 -0.78 23.34
N GLU A 574 23.41 -2.10 23.18
CA GLU A 574 24.03 -2.74 22.01
C GLU A 574 23.25 -2.51 20.70
N CYS A 575 21.91 -2.45 20.72
CA CYS A 575 21.14 -2.27 19.48
C CYS A 575 21.24 -0.84 18.92
N TYR A 576 21.28 0.17 19.80
CA TYR A 576 21.41 1.57 19.38
C TYR A 576 22.78 1.90 18.78
N SER A 577 23.81 1.11 19.06
CA SER A 577 25.13 1.29 18.45
C SER A 577 25.20 0.85 16.98
N ASP A 578 24.17 0.16 16.48
CA ASP A 578 24.13 -0.43 15.14
C ASP A 578 23.22 0.38 14.21
N ILE A 579 23.75 0.82 13.06
CA ILE A 579 22.98 1.56 12.03
C ILE A 579 21.78 0.76 11.51
N ALA A 580 21.83 -0.57 11.61
CA ALA A 580 20.72 -1.42 11.23
C ALA A 580 19.45 -1.14 12.06
N PHE A 581 19.57 -0.71 13.32
CA PHE A 581 18.40 -0.48 14.17
C PHE A 581 17.51 0.69 13.69
N PRO A 582 18.02 1.92 13.49
CA PRO A 582 17.20 3.00 12.95
C PRO A 582 16.68 2.71 11.53
N ILE A 583 17.44 1.97 10.70
CA ILE A 583 16.96 1.51 9.39
C ILE A 583 15.78 0.56 9.55
N ALA A 584 15.87 -0.42 10.45
CA ALA A 584 14.79 -1.36 10.72
C ALA A 584 13.53 -0.65 11.25
N SER A 585 13.67 0.30 12.17
CA SER A 585 12.53 1.09 12.68
C SER A 585 11.88 1.95 11.59
N HIS A 586 12.66 2.51 10.66
CA HIS A 586 12.13 3.18 9.48
C HIS A 586 11.34 2.22 8.57
N ILE A 587 11.87 1.02 8.30
CA ILE A 587 11.13 -0.02 7.56
C ILE A 587 9.81 -0.35 8.27
N CYS A 588 9.82 -0.50 9.61
CA CYS A 588 8.58 -0.72 10.38
C CYS A 588 7.56 0.40 10.15
N THR A 589 8.01 1.65 10.14
CA THR A 589 7.13 2.81 9.92
C THR A 589 6.45 2.73 8.55
N GLN A 590 7.17 2.32 7.50
CA GLN A 590 6.63 2.20 6.14
C GLN A 590 5.54 1.13 6.01
N TYR A 591 5.62 0.05 6.79
CA TYR A 591 4.70 -1.09 6.68
C TYR A 591 3.58 -1.11 7.73
N PHE A 592 3.77 -0.50 8.91
CA PHE A 592 2.82 -0.54 10.04
C PHE A 592 2.29 0.84 10.45
N GLY A 593 2.83 1.93 9.88
CA GLY A 593 2.33 3.28 10.09
C GLY A 593 2.85 3.97 11.35
N SER A 594 2.07 4.95 11.82
CA SER A 594 2.48 5.98 12.79
C SER A 594 2.89 5.45 14.17
N GLU A 595 2.47 4.24 14.55
CA GLU A 595 2.84 3.62 15.83
C GLU A 595 4.37 3.43 16.00
N PHE A 596 5.12 3.39 14.90
CA PHE A 596 6.57 3.19 14.89
C PHE A 596 7.37 4.48 14.69
N GLU A 597 6.72 5.64 14.48
CA GLU A 597 7.42 6.92 14.29
C GLU A 597 8.23 7.29 15.53
N PHE A 598 7.63 7.19 16.72
CA PHE A 598 8.32 7.45 17.98
C PHE A 598 9.56 6.56 18.15
N ILE A 599 9.45 5.26 17.83
CA ILE A 599 10.56 4.30 17.94
C ILE A 599 11.66 4.62 16.94
N ARG A 600 11.30 4.97 15.69
CA ARG A 600 12.25 5.42 14.68
C ARG A 600 13.01 6.65 15.17
N ASP A 601 12.30 7.62 15.71
CA ASP A 601 12.90 8.89 16.15
C ASP A 601 13.83 8.68 17.35
N SER A 602 13.43 7.88 18.34
CA SER A 602 14.32 7.48 19.44
C SER A 602 15.54 6.67 18.96
N ALA A 603 15.34 5.69 18.07
CA ALA A 603 16.44 4.89 17.51
C ALA A 603 17.43 5.74 16.71
N TYR A 604 16.93 6.75 16.01
CA TYR A 604 17.72 7.70 15.24
C TYR A 604 18.58 8.58 16.14
N GLU A 605 17.98 9.21 17.17
CA GLU A 605 18.68 10.07 18.12
C GLU A 605 19.75 9.30 18.90
N GLU A 606 19.40 8.14 19.46
CA GLU A 606 20.32 7.30 20.23
C GLU A 606 21.49 6.81 19.36
N PHE A 607 21.25 6.42 18.10
CA PHE A 607 22.33 6.02 17.20
C PHE A 607 23.35 7.14 16.95
N LEU A 608 22.88 8.37 16.71
CA LEU A 608 23.77 9.52 16.54
C LEU A 608 24.55 9.81 17.84
N HIS A 609 23.89 9.70 18.99
CA HIS A 609 24.52 9.83 20.30
C HIS A 609 25.64 8.81 20.51
N PHE A 610 25.40 7.53 20.20
CA PHE A 610 26.42 6.47 20.27
C PHE A 610 27.59 6.69 19.31
N CYS A 611 27.32 7.26 18.14
CA CYS A 611 28.37 7.66 17.19
C CYS A 611 29.14 8.91 17.64
N GLY A 612 28.70 9.60 18.70
CA GLY A 612 29.32 10.81 19.22
C GLY A 612 29.09 12.04 18.33
N VAL A 613 28.05 12.03 17.49
CA VAL A 613 27.71 13.11 16.56
C VAL A 613 26.38 13.75 16.92
N THR A 614 26.24 15.04 16.66
CA THR A 614 24.98 15.79 16.88
C THR A 614 24.27 16.13 15.58
N ARG A 615 24.97 15.98 14.45
CA ARG A 615 24.47 16.20 13.09
C ARG A 615 24.81 15.00 12.21
N PRO A 616 23.84 14.43 11.46
CA PRO A 616 24.10 13.29 10.59
C PRO A 616 25.19 13.54 9.55
N SER A 617 25.36 14.78 9.08
CA SER A 617 26.45 15.11 8.14
C SER A 617 27.85 14.87 8.71
N GLN A 618 28.01 14.82 10.04
CA GLN A 618 29.29 14.55 10.71
C GLN A 618 29.72 13.09 10.58
N LEU A 619 28.83 12.18 10.18
CA LEU A 619 29.19 10.80 9.83
C LEU A 619 30.17 10.72 8.64
N ALA A 620 30.40 11.84 7.94
CA ALA A 620 31.47 11.98 6.96
C ALA A 620 32.87 11.59 7.50
N ASP A 621 33.12 11.82 8.80
CA ASP A 621 34.41 11.53 9.42
C ASP A 621 34.62 10.02 9.71
N SER A 622 33.55 9.22 9.64
CA SER A 622 33.55 7.80 9.99
C SER A 622 32.98 6.88 8.89
N ILE A 623 32.91 7.34 7.64
CA ILE A 623 32.33 6.59 6.50
C ILE A 623 32.87 5.15 6.39
N ALA A 624 34.18 4.94 6.60
CA ALA A 624 34.82 3.63 6.48
C ALA A 624 34.36 2.59 7.52
N SER A 625 33.65 3.00 8.56
CA SER A 625 33.13 2.13 9.61
C SER A 625 31.79 1.47 9.25
N TYR A 626 31.16 1.88 8.15
CA TYR A 626 29.83 1.42 7.76
C TYR A 626 29.83 0.75 6.38
N ASP A 627 28.86 -0.13 6.15
CA ASP A 627 28.53 -0.59 4.80
C ASP A 627 28.00 0.60 3.97
N SER A 628 28.49 0.77 2.75
CA SER A 628 28.12 1.93 1.93
C SER A 628 26.64 1.96 1.59
N ASP A 629 26.02 0.80 1.41
CA ASP A 629 24.61 0.73 1.03
C ASP A 629 23.72 1.09 2.22
N GLU A 630 24.05 0.57 3.41
CA GLU A 630 23.33 0.88 4.64
C GLU A 630 23.47 2.36 5.03
N LEU A 631 24.68 2.91 4.94
CA LEU A 631 24.93 4.33 5.24
C LEU A 631 24.16 5.25 4.27
N VAL A 632 24.20 4.96 2.97
CA VAL A 632 23.43 5.73 1.98
C VAL A 632 21.93 5.59 2.24
N TYR A 633 21.43 4.40 2.58
CA TYR A 633 20.02 4.21 2.92
C TYR A 633 19.62 5.05 4.13
N PHE A 634 20.41 5.01 5.21
CA PHE A 634 20.18 5.78 6.43
C PHE A 634 20.15 7.30 6.15
N LEU A 635 21.13 7.82 5.41
CA LEU A 635 21.21 9.23 5.06
C LEU A 635 20.07 9.65 4.11
N LYS A 636 19.71 8.80 3.14
CA LYS A 636 18.70 9.12 2.13
C LYS A 636 17.28 9.06 2.66
N ASN A 637 16.94 7.97 3.36
CA ASN A 637 15.56 7.61 3.71
C ASN A 637 15.21 7.83 5.19
N VAL A 638 16.18 7.72 6.10
CA VAL A 638 15.94 7.89 7.55
C VAL A 638 16.22 9.34 7.98
N SER A 639 17.30 9.95 7.49
CA SER A 639 17.72 11.32 7.83
C SER A 639 16.96 12.40 7.04
N ILE A 640 15.63 12.32 7.02
CA ILE A 640 14.71 13.25 6.34
C ILE A 640 14.33 14.43 7.25
N GLU A 641 13.77 15.51 6.68
CA GLU A 641 13.47 16.74 7.44
C GLU A 641 12.62 16.49 8.69
N SER A 642 11.62 15.61 8.64
CA SER A 642 10.78 15.26 9.79
C SER A 642 11.55 14.56 10.92
N ALA A 643 12.57 13.76 10.61
CA ALA A 643 13.41 13.11 11.62
C ALA A 643 14.42 14.09 12.22
N LEU A 644 14.92 15.03 11.40
CA LEU A 644 15.81 16.10 11.84
C LEU A 644 15.11 17.08 12.79
N ASP A 645 13.83 17.39 12.55
CA ASP A 645 13.04 18.32 13.37
C ASP A 645 12.89 17.87 14.83
N ASN A 646 13.03 16.57 15.09
CA ASN A 646 13.00 16.02 16.44
C ASN A 646 14.32 16.20 17.21
N LEU A 647 15.43 16.57 16.55
CA LEU A 647 16.73 16.73 17.20
C LEU A 647 16.88 18.12 17.81
N ILE A 648 17.24 18.16 19.10
CA ILE A 648 17.44 19.41 19.89
C ILE A 648 18.51 20.33 19.27
N THR A 649 19.43 19.78 18.46
CA THR A 649 20.49 20.51 17.79
C THR A 649 19.97 21.59 16.83
N PHE A 650 18.79 21.40 16.23
CA PHE A 650 18.24 22.34 15.25
C PHE A 650 17.22 23.27 15.89
N THR A 651 17.37 24.57 15.62
CA THR A 651 16.54 25.62 16.25
C THR A 651 15.55 26.27 15.28
N SER A 652 15.62 25.90 14.00
CA SER A 652 14.73 26.43 12.97
C SER A 652 14.63 25.49 11.76
N THR A 653 13.53 25.59 11.01
CA THR A 653 13.34 24.88 9.74
C THR A 653 14.46 25.17 8.72
N GLU A 654 15.06 26.36 8.78
CA GLU A 654 16.19 26.73 7.91
C GLU A 654 17.46 25.95 8.26
N ASP A 655 17.75 25.74 9.55
CA ASP A 655 18.88 24.92 10.01
C ASP A 655 18.72 23.44 9.59
N ILE A 656 17.49 22.91 9.69
CA ILE A 656 17.14 21.56 9.22
C ILE A 656 17.38 21.42 7.72
N GLN A 657 16.94 22.39 6.92
CA GLN A 657 17.11 22.38 5.47
C GLN A 657 18.58 22.50 5.06
N HIS A 658 19.38 23.28 5.78
CA HIS A 658 20.83 23.33 5.58
C HIS A 658 21.52 22.01 5.92
N GLU A 659 21.13 21.34 7.00
CA GLU A 659 21.61 20.00 7.33
C GLU A 659 21.23 19.00 6.23
N ARG A 660 19.99 19.05 5.73
CA ARG A 660 19.54 18.17 4.65
C ARG A 660 20.38 18.36 3.38
N ILE A 661 20.73 19.59 3.03
CA ILE A 661 21.67 19.88 1.93
C ILE A 661 23.05 19.25 2.21
N ALA A 662 23.57 19.35 3.44
CA ALA A 662 24.86 18.74 3.82
C ALA A 662 24.82 17.20 3.71
N ILE A 663 23.73 16.57 4.14
CA ILE A 663 23.49 15.13 4.00
C ILE A 663 23.47 14.71 2.51
N LEU A 664 22.77 15.46 1.66
CA LEU A 664 22.70 15.16 0.22
C LEU A 664 24.08 15.26 -0.45
N ARG A 665 24.92 16.23 -0.05
CA ARG A 665 26.32 16.30 -0.52
C ARG A 665 27.15 15.11 -0.04
N LEU A 666 26.96 14.67 1.19
CA LEU A 666 27.63 13.49 1.72
C LEU A 666 27.26 12.25 0.89
N ILE A 667 25.98 12.06 0.56
CA ILE A 667 25.53 10.98 -0.33
C ILE A 667 26.23 11.06 -1.69
N MET A 668 26.31 12.26 -2.31
CA MET A 668 27.02 12.44 -3.59
C MET A 668 28.50 12.04 -3.52
N SER A 669 29.15 12.26 -2.37
CA SER A 669 30.56 11.88 -2.17
C SER A 669 30.77 10.38 -1.98
N ILE A 670 29.80 9.69 -1.35
CA ILE A 670 29.83 8.25 -1.13
C ILE A 670 29.42 7.50 -2.40
N ARG A 671 28.44 8.03 -3.14
CA ARG A 671 27.72 7.32 -4.19
C ARG A 671 27.45 8.21 -5.42
N PRO A 672 28.38 8.27 -6.40
CA PRO A 672 28.26 9.15 -7.56
C PRO A 672 27.01 8.93 -8.42
N GLU A 673 26.49 7.70 -8.50
CA GLU A 673 25.27 7.37 -9.25
C GLU A 673 24.01 8.07 -8.73
N GLU A 674 23.99 8.50 -7.46
CA GLU A 674 22.88 9.24 -6.84
C GLU A 674 22.97 10.76 -7.08
N SER A 675 24.02 11.24 -7.76
CA SER A 675 24.31 12.66 -7.97
C SER A 675 23.15 13.43 -8.60
N HIS A 676 22.47 12.84 -9.58
CA HIS A 676 21.32 13.47 -10.24
C HIS A 676 20.17 13.73 -9.26
N TYR A 677 19.79 12.71 -8.47
CA TYR A 677 18.74 12.82 -7.46
C TYR A 677 19.09 13.88 -6.40
N CYS A 678 20.30 13.80 -5.83
CA CYS A 678 20.75 14.74 -4.82
C CYS A 678 20.82 16.19 -5.35
N SER A 679 21.29 16.39 -6.57
CA SER A 679 21.39 17.73 -7.18
C SER A 679 20.03 18.39 -7.37
N GLU A 680 19.02 17.64 -7.80
CA GLU A 680 17.66 18.17 -7.95
C GLU A 680 17.03 18.51 -6.59
N GLN A 681 17.21 17.64 -5.58
CA GLN A 681 16.75 17.90 -4.22
C GLN A 681 17.41 19.15 -3.61
N ILE A 682 18.73 19.33 -3.77
CA ILE A 682 19.44 20.52 -3.27
C ILE A 682 18.90 21.80 -3.92
N LYS A 683 18.60 21.78 -5.22
CA LYS A 683 18.02 22.94 -5.94
C LYS A 683 16.64 23.30 -5.38
N GLU A 684 15.76 22.32 -5.17
CA GLU A 684 14.42 22.58 -4.64
C GLU A 684 14.47 23.11 -3.20
N ILE A 685 15.25 22.49 -2.31
CA ILE A 685 15.41 22.96 -0.92
C ILE A 685 15.99 24.39 -0.90
N THR A 686 17.03 24.65 -1.71
CA THR A 686 17.64 25.99 -1.77
C THR A 686 16.65 27.03 -2.30
N LYS A 687 15.81 26.67 -3.27
CA LYS A 687 14.78 27.58 -3.81
C LYS A 687 13.78 27.95 -2.72
N VAL A 688 13.31 26.97 -1.96
CA VAL A 688 12.37 27.18 -0.84
C VAL A 688 12.98 28.10 0.21
N LEU A 689 14.25 27.89 0.58
CA LEU A 689 14.98 28.73 1.53
C LEU A 689 15.05 30.20 1.07
N VAL A 690 15.45 30.45 -0.18
CA VAL A 690 15.64 31.82 -0.68
C VAL A 690 14.30 32.52 -0.91
N VAL A 691 13.28 31.82 -1.41
CA VAL A 691 11.93 32.37 -1.57
C VAL A 691 11.32 32.69 -0.21
N ARG A 692 11.46 31.82 0.81
CA ARG A 692 11.00 32.12 2.19
C ARG A 692 11.73 33.34 2.76
N ARG A 693 13.03 33.49 2.50
CA ARG A 693 13.82 34.66 2.93
C ARG A 693 13.33 35.96 2.24
N ALA A 694 12.98 35.90 0.96
CA ALA A 694 12.42 37.00 0.19
C ALA A 694 10.97 37.35 0.60
N LEU A 695 10.12 36.34 0.81
CA LEU A 695 8.73 36.51 1.25
C LEU A 695 8.63 36.94 2.72
N ARG A 696 9.65 36.72 3.57
CA ARG A 696 9.70 37.33 4.91
C ARG A 696 9.92 38.84 4.88
N GLN A 697 10.38 39.41 3.75
CA GLN A 697 10.55 40.85 3.56
C GLN A 697 9.27 41.54 3.02
N VAL A 698 8.28 40.78 2.54
CA VAL A 698 6.97 41.31 2.13
C VAL A 698 5.92 40.77 3.09
N GLU A 699 5.16 41.66 3.74
CA GLU A 699 4.28 41.29 4.86
C GLU A 699 3.29 40.13 4.50
N GLN A 700 3.39 39.03 5.27
CA GLN A 700 2.63 37.80 5.09
C GLN A 700 1.12 37.98 5.32
N SER A 701 0.28 37.69 4.32
CA SER A 701 -1.14 37.39 4.53
C SER A 701 -1.72 36.37 3.53
N GLY A 702 -2.17 35.21 4.01
CA GLY A 702 -3.06 34.28 3.29
C GLY A 702 -2.74 32.78 3.38
N ILE A 703 -3.75 31.92 3.16
CA ILE A 703 -3.65 30.44 3.08
C ILE A 703 -3.24 30.01 1.67
N HIS A 704 -2.32 29.04 1.56
CA HIS A 704 -1.83 28.45 0.31
C HIS A 704 -1.78 26.91 0.39
N VAL A 705 -1.96 26.22 -0.74
CA VAL A 705 -1.81 24.75 -0.90
C VAL A 705 -1.07 24.48 -2.22
N GLU A 706 -0.04 23.62 -2.22
CA GLU A 706 0.72 23.28 -3.44
C GLU A 706 -0.01 22.17 -4.24
N VAL A 707 -0.93 22.58 -5.11
CA VAL A 707 -1.74 21.69 -5.96
C VAL A 707 -0.91 20.86 -6.94
N ASN A 708 0.14 21.42 -7.55
CA ASN A 708 1.00 20.73 -8.52
C ASN A 708 1.90 19.68 -7.88
N GLY A 709 2.31 19.88 -6.64
CA GLY A 709 3.00 18.91 -5.80
C GLY A 709 2.09 17.72 -5.53
N ILE A 710 0.85 17.98 -5.09
CA ILE A 710 -0.15 16.94 -4.85
C ILE A 710 -0.48 16.16 -6.13
N LYS A 711 -0.74 16.85 -7.26
CA LYS A 711 -1.02 16.23 -8.56
C LYS A 711 0.05 15.21 -8.96
N ARG A 712 1.35 15.53 -8.77
CA ARG A 712 2.46 14.63 -9.09
C ARG A 712 2.48 13.37 -8.23
N VAL A 713 2.06 13.47 -6.96
CA VAL A 713 2.02 12.32 -6.03
C VAL A 713 0.88 11.36 -6.39
N ILE A 714 -0.30 11.91 -6.72
CA ILE A 714 -1.52 11.11 -6.95
C ILE A 714 -1.75 10.73 -8.41
N GLU A 715 -0.93 11.22 -9.35
CA GLU A 715 -1.17 11.05 -10.79
C GLU A 715 -1.33 9.58 -11.18
N LYS A 716 -0.42 8.72 -10.70
CA LYS A 716 -0.39 7.31 -11.09
C LYS A 716 -1.62 6.55 -10.57
N SER A 717 -1.97 6.70 -9.30
CA SER A 717 -3.13 6.01 -8.69
C SER A 717 -4.46 6.52 -9.27
N LEU A 718 -4.61 7.84 -9.37
CA LEU A 718 -5.87 8.46 -9.76
C LEU A 718 -6.16 8.28 -11.25
N ARG A 719 -5.14 8.26 -12.12
CA ARG A 719 -5.32 8.08 -13.56
C ARG A 719 -5.84 6.68 -13.90
N GLU A 720 -5.36 5.64 -13.20
CA GLU A 720 -5.88 4.28 -13.34
C GLU A 720 -7.35 4.18 -12.89
N SER A 721 -7.68 4.76 -11.74
CA SER A 721 -9.06 4.82 -11.23
C SER A 721 -10.00 5.60 -12.14
N TYR A 722 -9.56 6.73 -12.70
CA TYR A 722 -10.34 7.54 -13.62
C TYR A 722 -10.60 6.83 -14.96
N THR A 723 -9.60 6.13 -15.49
CA THR A 723 -9.77 5.37 -16.74
C THR A 723 -10.83 4.28 -16.57
N ARG A 724 -10.87 3.62 -15.40
CA ARG A 724 -11.97 2.68 -15.06
C ARG A 724 -13.30 3.39 -14.92
N TYR A 725 -13.36 4.56 -14.29
CA TYR A 725 -14.58 5.36 -14.21
C TYR A 725 -15.14 5.66 -15.61
N GLN A 726 -14.29 5.96 -16.59
CA GLN A 726 -14.70 6.16 -17.99
C GLN A 726 -15.24 4.89 -18.64
N ASP A 727 -14.61 3.72 -18.43
CA ASP A 727 -15.14 2.44 -18.91
C ASP A 727 -16.53 2.14 -18.34
N LEU A 728 -16.74 2.46 -17.05
CA LEU A 728 -18.03 2.33 -16.38
C LEU A 728 -19.07 3.31 -16.92
N CYS A 729 -18.68 4.52 -17.35
CA CYS A 729 -19.58 5.45 -18.02
C CYS A 729 -19.99 4.99 -19.43
N ALA A 730 -19.16 4.19 -20.10
CA ALA A 730 -19.44 3.67 -21.45
C ALA A 730 -20.30 2.40 -21.46
N SER A 731 -20.45 1.72 -20.32
CA SER A 731 -21.24 0.50 -20.19
C SER A 731 -22.54 0.77 -19.43
N ASP A 732 -23.68 0.29 -19.96
CA ASP A 732 -24.95 0.35 -19.20
C ASP A 732 -24.78 -0.43 -17.89
N ASN A 733 -24.71 0.28 -16.77
CA ASN A 733 -24.26 -0.28 -15.50
C ASN A 733 -25.21 -1.39 -15.00
N ILE A 734 -24.68 -2.48 -14.44
CA ILE A 734 -25.49 -3.44 -13.66
C ILE A 734 -25.67 -2.82 -12.28
N GLY A 735 -26.60 -1.88 -12.15
CA GLY A 735 -26.93 -1.29 -10.86
C GLY A 735 -27.57 -2.34 -9.95
N VAL A 736 -26.96 -2.60 -8.80
CA VAL A 736 -27.57 -3.44 -7.76
C VAL A 736 -28.74 -2.65 -7.16
N ASN A 737 -29.97 -3.06 -7.46
CA ASN A 737 -31.19 -2.42 -6.92
C ASN A 737 -31.42 -2.86 -5.46
N THR A 738 -31.94 -1.96 -4.63
CA THR A 738 -32.37 -2.23 -3.25
C THR A 738 -33.30 -3.46 -3.14
N ASP A 739 -34.17 -3.66 -4.13
CA ASP A 739 -35.04 -4.85 -4.22
C ASP A 739 -34.26 -6.17 -4.30
N PHE A 740 -33.13 -6.21 -5.00
CA PHE A 740 -32.27 -7.39 -5.07
C PHE A 740 -31.66 -7.73 -3.71
N LEU A 741 -31.19 -6.73 -2.97
CA LEU A 741 -30.55 -6.94 -1.66
C LEU A 741 -31.55 -7.37 -0.60
N ILE A 742 -32.77 -6.83 -0.65
CA ILE A 742 -33.86 -7.31 0.18
C ILE A 742 -34.13 -8.78 -0.15
N ARG A 743 -34.24 -9.15 -1.43
CA ARG A 743 -34.42 -10.56 -1.82
C ARG A 743 -33.24 -11.45 -1.41
N LEU A 744 -32.00 -10.97 -1.52
CA LEU A 744 -30.81 -11.72 -1.12
C LEU A 744 -30.74 -11.89 0.39
N GLY A 745 -30.95 -10.82 1.17
CA GLY A 745 -31.07 -10.87 2.62
C GLY A 745 -32.17 -11.83 3.06
N LEU A 746 -33.36 -11.75 2.45
CA LEU A 746 -34.46 -12.70 2.71
C LEU A 746 -34.10 -14.15 2.34
N ALA A 747 -33.37 -14.37 1.25
CA ALA A 747 -32.94 -15.70 0.83
C ALA A 747 -31.84 -16.31 1.72
N LEU A 748 -31.07 -15.49 2.43
CA LEU A 748 -29.98 -15.93 3.31
C LEU A 748 -30.39 -16.07 4.78
N ARG A 749 -31.54 -15.48 5.17
CA ARG A 749 -32.08 -15.51 6.53
C ARG A 749 -32.42 -16.93 6.99
N VAL A 750 -32.11 -17.18 8.25
CA VAL A 750 -32.54 -18.35 9.02
C VAL A 750 -33.13 -17.77 10.31
N ASP A 751 -34.36 -18.15 10.67
CA ASP A 751 -35.01 -17.80 11.95
C ASP A 751 -35.20 -16.30 12.30
N GLY A 752 -35.26 -15.41 11.32
CA GLY A 752 -35.72 -14.02 11.52
C GLY A 752 -34.64 -13.01 11.93
N SER A 753 -33.35 -13.34 11.75
CA SER A 753 -32.24 -12.39 11.90
C SER A 753 -32.35 -11.20 10.92
N ASP A 754 -31.91 -10.02 11.37
CA ASP A 754 -31.92 -8.77 10.60
C ASP A 754 -30.58 -8.52 9.86
N PHE A 755 -30.03 -9.55 9.22
CA PHE A 755 -28.86 -9.38 8.36
C PHE A 755 -29.20 -8.44 7.19
N GLN A 756 -28.57 -7.27 7.17
CA GLN A 756 -28.67 -6.29 6.08
C GLN A 756 -27.39 -6.32 5.27
N LEU A 757 -27.44 -6.86 4.06
CA LEU A 757 -26.35 -6.67 3.11
C LEU A 757 -26.33 -5.19 2.70
N LEU A 758 -25.22 -4.50 2.92
CA LEU A 758 -25.07 -3.12 2.48
C LEU A 758 -25.18 -3.06 0.96
N LEU A 759 -25.83 -2.00 0.47
CA LEU A 759 -25.91 -1.72 -0.96
C LEU A 759 -24.49 -1.68 -1.52
N PRO A 760 -24.13 -2.54 -2.50
CA PRO A 760 -23.07 -2.20 -3.41
C PRO A 760 -23.51 -0.86 -4.01
N GLY A 761 -22.83 0.22 -3.63
CA GLY A 761 -23.12 1.53 -4.19
C GLY A 761 -23.01 1.44 -5.71
N ASP A 762 -23.68 2.35 -6.43
CA ASP A 762 -23.38 2.57 -7.85
C ASP A 762 -21.86 2.58 -7.99
N GLU A 763 -21.27 1.56 -8.63
CA GLU A 763 -19.82 1.33 -8.66
C GLU A 763 -19.09 2.58 -9.15
N ARG A 764 -19.73 3.29 -10.07
CA ARG A 764 -19.32 4.59 -10.58
C ARG A 764 -19.32 5.66 -9.48
N ARG A 765 -20.36 5.73 -8.65
CA ARG A 765 -20.45 6.68 -7.52
C ARG A 765 -19.46 6.35 -6.40
N SER A 766 -19.29 5.07 -6.06
CA SER A 766 -18.28 4.64 -5.07
C SER A 766 -16.89 5.06 -5.52
N LEU A 767 -16.53 4.72 -6.76
CA LEU A 767 -15.24 5.05 -7.33
C LEU A 767 -14.99 6.56 -7.37
N LEU A 768 -16.01 7.37 -7.71
CA LEU A 768 -15.87 8.83 -7.66
C LEU A 768 -15.68 9.35 -6.23
N THR A 769 -16.37 8.76 -5.26
CA THR A 769 -16.25 9.15 -3.85
C THR A 769 -14.87 8.79 -3.31
N GLU A 770 -14.36 7.60 -3.61
CA GLU A 770 -12.99 7.16 -3.29
C GLU A 770 -11.94 8.11 -3.87
N MET A 771 -12.04 8.43 -5.17
CA MET A 771 -11.12 9.36 -5.83
C MET A 771 -11.18 10.76 -5.18
N PHE A 772 -12.37 11.26 -4.85
CA PHE A 772 -12.52 12.56 -4.18
C PHE A 772 -11.88 12.54 -2.79
N CYS A 773 -12.11 11.50 -2.00
CA CYS A 773 -11.54 11.34 -0.66
C CYS A 773 -10.00 11.23 -0.71
N GLU A 774 -9.44 10.47 -1.66
CA GLU A 774 -7.99 10.35 -1.85
C GLU A 774 -7.36 11.73 -2.13
N VAL A 775 -7.92 12.49 -3.07
CA VAL A 775 -7.43 13.84 -3.41
C VAL A 775 -7.56 14.79 -2.21
N ARG A 776 -8.71 14.74 -1.51
CA ARG A 776 -8.95 15.54 -0.31
C ARG A 776 -7.95 15.24 0.81
N ASP A 777 -7.69 13.96 1.10
CA ASP A 777 -6.82 13.58 2.21
C ASP A 777 -5.39 14.09 1.98
N HIS A 778 -4.92 14.07 0.72
CA HIS A 778 -3.65 14.71 0.36
C HIS A 778 -3.71 16.25 0.39
N PHE A 779 -4.83 16.85 -0.01
CA PHE A 779 -5.03 18.31 0.05
C PHE A 779 -5.01 18.83 1.50
N VAL A 780 -5.56 18.07 2.44
CA VAL A 780 -5.71 18.47 3.83
C VAL A 780 -4.48 18.12 4.67
N SER A 781 -4.00 16.88 4.61
CA SER A 781 -3.13 16.30 5.66
C SER A 781 -1.65 16.20 5.27
N ASN A 782 -1.26 16.60 4.07
CA ASN A 782 0.13 16.50 3.63
C ASN A 782 1.00 17.58 4.32
N ASN A 783 2.04 17.15 5.05
CA ASN A 783 2.91 18.05 5.83
C ASN A 783 3.73 19.03 4.97
N GLU A 784 4.06 18.68 3.73
CA GLU A 784 4.85 19.54 2.83
C GLU A 784 3.96 20.43 1.94
N PHE A 785 2.81 19.91 1.51
CA PHE A 785 2.01 20.53 0.43
C PHE A 785 0.57 20.87 0.81
N GLY A 786 0.04 20.31 1.90
CA GLY A 786 -1.37 20.35 2.29
C GLY A 786 -1.72 21.42 3.32
N LEU A 787 -3.02 21.64 3.52
CA LEU A 787 -3.59 22.72 4.33
C LEU A 787 -3.14 22.71 5.80
N ASP A 788 -3.05 21.54 6.43
CA ASP A 788 -2.71 21.44 7.86
C ASP A 788 -1.27 21.86 8.15
N GLY A 789 -0.33 21.62 7.21
CA GLY A 789 1.05 22.07 7.32
C GLY A 789 1.16 23.60 7.44
N TYR A 790 0.35 24.34 6.67
CA TYR A 790 0.29 25.81 6.74
C TYR A 790 -0.41 26.31 8.01
N LEU A 791 -1.48 25.64 8.44
CA LEU A 791 -2.17 25.98 9.69
C LEU A 791 -1.25 25.75 10.91
N SER A 792 -0.50 24.65 10.91
CA SER A 792 0.40 24.26 12.00
C SER A 792 1.59 25.22 12.12
N THR A 793 2.39 25.36 11.07
CA THR A 793 3.66 26.12 11.10
C THR A 793 3.50 27.64 11.01
N GLY A 794 2.44 28.13 10.37
CA GLY A 794 2.23 29.57 10.15
C GLY A 794 1.34 30.24 11.21
N MET A 795 0.36 29.51 11.78
CA MET A 795 -0.69 30.11 12.61
C MET A 795 -0.80 29.51 14.02
N ARG A 796 -0.75 28.18 14.18
CA ARG A 796 -0.90 27.51 15.49
C ARG A 796 0.33 27.69 16.39
N HIS A 797 1.55 27.62 15.85
CA HIS A 797 2.78 27.73 16.64
C HIS A 797 3.25 29.18 16.84
N GLY A 798 2.96 29.75 18.01
CA GLY A 798 3.58 30.99 18.51
C GLY A 798 3.11 32.31 17.89
N THR A 799 2.80 32.34 16.58
CA THR A 799 2.48 33.57 15.85
C THR A 799 1.14 34.19 16.26
N LEU A 800 0.05 33.39 16.32
CA LEU A 800 -1.27 33.88 16.72
C LEU A 800 -1.28 34.33 18.19
N ALA A 801 -0.69 33.52 19.08
CA ALA A 801 -0.57 33.85 20.49
C ALA A 801 0.24 35.14 20.69
N GLY A 802 1.41 35.25 20.03
CA GLY A 802 2.26 36.44 20.13
C GLY A 802 1.56 37.72 19.65
N GLN A 803 0.81 37.68 18.55
CA GLN A 803 0.11 38.85 18.02
C GLN A 803 -1.05 39.31 18.91
N LEU A 804 -1.85 38.39 19.47
CA LEU A 804 -2.94 38.74 20.40
C LEU A 804 -2.42 39.20 21.77
N ARG A 805 -1.26 38.69 22.19
CA ARG A 805 -0.67 38.95 23.50
C ARG A 805 0.14 40.26 23.53
N ALA A 806 0.81 40.61 22.43
CA ALA A 806 1.70 41.78 22.33
C ALA A 806 1.12 43.15 22.74
N PRO A 807 -0.15 43.50 22.45
CA PRO A 807 -0.75 44.77 22.91
C PRO A 807 -0.79 44.91 24.43
N PHE A 808 -0.96 43.80 25.14
CA PHE A 808 -1.04 43.81 26.60
C PHE A 808 0.33 43.70 27.26
N GLU A 809 1.28 42.98 26.64
CA GLU A 809 2.66 42.88 27.12
C GLU A 809 3.39 44.23 27.05
N ARG A 810 3.21 44.98 25.95
CA ARG A 810 3.84 46.30 25.77
C ARG A 810 3.44 47.30 26.85
N GLU A 811 2.22 47.18 27.37
CA GLU A 811 1.69 48.02 28.45
C GLU A 811 1.86 47.38 29.84
N ASN A 812 2.56 46.24 29.94
CA ASN A 812 2.77 45.46 31.18
C ASN A 812 1.46 45.05 31.89
N LEU A 813 0.39 44.82 31.14
CA LEU A 813 -0.95 44.46 31.66
C LEU A 813 -1.20 42.95 31.70
N ILE A 814 -0.21 42.15 31.32
CA ILE A 814 -0.23 40.69 31.49
C ILE A 814 1.10 40.19 32.03
N THR A 815 1.08 39.07 32.73
CA THR A 815 2.25 38.48 33.37
C THR A 815 2.52 37.06 32.90
N GLN A 816 3.73 36.57 33.14
CA GLN A 816 4.12 35.20 32.80
C GLN A 816 3.53 34.20 33.81
N ARG A 817 3.12 33.04 33.31
CA ARG A 817 2.73 31.90 34.14
C ARG A 817 3.99 31.16 34.57
N ASP A 818 4.08 30.79 35.84
CA ASP A 818 5.20 30.01 36.35
C ASP A 818 5.00 28.51 36.05
N ASP A 819 5.97 27.89 35.37
CA ASP A 819 5.85 26.52 34.87
C ASP A 819 5.74 25.45 35.98
N ASN A 820 6.23 25.74 37.19
CA ASN A 820 6.23 24.79 38.31
C ASN A 820 4.98 24.90 39.19
N THR A 821 4.40 26.10 39.29
CA THR A 821 3.25 26.37 40.19
C THR A 821 1.94 26.59 39.45
N ASN A 822 1.99 26.78 38.13
CA ASN A 822 0.86 27.08 37.25
C ASN A 822 0.10 28.38 37.61
N ILE A 823 0.74 29.28 38.35
CA ILE A 823 0.19 30.55 38.82
C ILE A 823 0.84 31.70 38.04
N TYR A 824 0.06 32.75 37.73
CA TYR A 824 0.56 33.96 37.08
C TYR A 824 1.39 34.81 38.06
N ARG A 825 2.56 35.28 37.60
CA ARG A 825 3.45 36.13 38.40
C ARG A 825 2.83 37.50 38.67
N ASP A 826 3.36 38.18 39.68
CA ASP A 826 2.91 39.52 40.05
C ASP A 826 3.36 40.58 39.04
N PRO A 827 2.51 41.60 38.76
CA PRO A 827 2.83 42.69 37.84
C PRO A 827 3.78 43.70 38.50
N GLN A 828 5.05 43.34 38.63
CA GLN A 828 6.07 44.11 39.37
C GLN A 828 6.13 45.59 38.93
N VAL A 829 6.05 45.86 37.63
CA VAL A 829 6.06 47.24 37.08
C VAL A 829 4.97 48.11 37.69
N TRP A 830 3.74 47.60 37.81
CA TRP A 830 2.63 48.33 38.40
C TRP A 830 2.70 48.35 39.93
N LEU A 831 3.18 47.29 40.56
CA LEU A 831 3.35 47.23 42.02
C LEU A 831 4.43 48.19 42.53
N GLU A 832 5.51 48.37 41.78
CA GLU A 832 6.59 49.33 42.04
C GLU A 832 6.12 50.77 41.79
N HIS A 833 5.41 51.00 40.67
CA HIS A 833 4.84 52.31 40.35
C HIS A 833 3.86 52.79 41.43
N TYR A 834 3.08 51.87 42.01
CA TYR A 834 2.18 52.13 43.14
C TYR A 834 2.77 51.74 44.50
N SER A 835 4.10 51.84 44.67
CA SER A 835 4.81 51.42 45.89
C SER A 835 4.30 52.09 47.19
N GLY A 836 3.67 53.26 47.12
CA GLY A 836 3.04 53.93 48.27
C GLY A 836 1.67 53.40 48.70
N PHE A 837 1.08 52.42 47.99
CA PHE A 837 -0.27 51.92 48.26
C PHE A 837 -0.34 50.96 49.47
N PRO A 838 -1.49 50.90 50.19
CA PRO A 838 -1.74 49.88 51.20
C PRO A 838 -1.58 48.47 50.61
N THR A 839 -1.02 47.54 51.39
CA THR A 839 -0.74 46.16 50.95
C THR A 839 -1.99 45.46 50.41
N GLU A 840 -3.16 45.67 51.02
CA GLU A 840 -4.44 45.10 50.56
C GLU A 840 -4.85 45.58 49.15
N LYS A 841 -4.60 46.86 48.82
CA LYS A 841 -4.89 47.42 47.50
C LYS A 841 -3.90 46.93 46.44
N LYS A 842 -2.63 46.76 46.81
CA LYS A 842 -1.61 46.20 45.92
C LYS A 842 -1.91 44.74 45.56
N GLU A 843 -2.33 43.94 46.55
CA GLU A 843 -2.72 42.55 46.30
C GLU A 843 -3.97 42.47 45.39
N SER A 844 -4.96 43.34 45.62
CA SER A 844 -6.16 43.40 44.78
C SER A 844 -5.86 43.83 43.34
N LEU A 845 -4.89 44.73 43.14
CA LEU A 845 -4.41 45.13 41.81
C LEU A 845 -3.67 43.98 41.12
N ALA A 846 -2.77 43.30 41.85
CA ALA A 846 -2.06 42.14 41.34
C ALA A 846 -3.03 41.04 40.90
N GLU A 847 -4.04 40.73 41.72
CA GLU A 847 -5.05 39.72 41.42
C GLU A 847 -5.88 40.06 40.17
N SER A 848 -6.27 41.33 40.01
CA SER A 848 -7.03 41.78 38.84
C SER A 848 -6.24 41.57 37.54
N ILE A 849 -4.93 41.87 37.55
CA ILE A 849 -4.04 41.69 36.40
C ILE A 849 -3.71 40.20 36.15
N ARG A 850 -3.52 39.39 37.20
CA ARG A 850 -3.33 37.93 37.08
C ARG A 850 -4.53 37.26 36.44
N ARG A 851 -5.74 37.59 36.89
CA ARG A 851 -6.98 37.06 36.32
C ARG A 851 -7.19 37.51 34.87
N PHE A 852 -6.90 38.77 34.56
CA PHE A 852 -6.95 39.26 33.18
C PHE A 852 -5.97 38.49 32.26
N SER A 853 -4.74 38.22 32.74
CA SER A 853 -3.75 37.40 32.03
C SER A 853 -4.30 35.99 31.74
N MET A 854 -4.89 35.35 32.74
CA MET A 854 -5.51 34.03 32.60
C MET A 854 -6.65 34.00 31.59
N ASP A 855 -7.54 35.00 31.63
CA ASP A 855 -8.68 35.07 30.73
C ASP A 855 -8.28 35.31 29.27
N ILE A 856 -7.27 36.15 29.03
CA ILE A 856 -6.73 36.38 27.69
C ILE A 856 -6.05 35.12 27.15
N ASP A 857 -5.22 34.46 27.95
CA ASP A 857 -4.56 33.21 27.53
C ASP A 857 -5.56 32.08 27.26
N ALA A 858 -6.65 32.01 28.03
CA ALA A 858 -7.74 31.05 27.77
C ALA A 858 -8.46 31.33 26.44
N LEU A 859 -8.69 32.60 26.08
CA LEU A 859 -9.28 32.97 24.79
C LEU A 859 -8.35 32.65 23.62
N ILE A 860 -7.04 32.87 23.79
CA ILE A 860 -6.02 32.53 22.79
C ILE A 860 -5.99 31.00 22.58
N GLU A 861 -5.98 30.22 23.66
CA GLU A 861 -5.96 28.76 23.56
C GLU A 861 -7.23 28.18 22.96
N ARG A 862 -8.40 28.72 23.32
CA ARG A 862 -9.68 28.32 22.72
C ARG A 862 -9.64 28.49 21.20
N THR A 863 -9.18 29.65 20.75
CA THR A 863 -9.07 29.97 19.32
C THR A 863 -8.10 29.01 18.61
N ARG A 864 -6.95 28.71 19.21
CA ARG A 864 -5.93 27.85 18.63
C ARG A 864 -6.31 26.37 18.58
N VAL A 865 -6.80 25.83 19.69
CA VAL A 865 -6.97 24.38 19.90
C VAL A 865 -8.36 23.90 19.51
N GLN A 866 -9.39 24.76 19.57
CA GLN A 866 -10.76 24.36 19.21
C GLN A 866 -11.16 24.84 17.81
N TRP A 867 -10.96 26.13 17.48
CA TRP A 867 -11.48 26.68 16.22
C TRP A 867 -10.63 26.31 15.00
N ILE A 868 -9.32 26.48 15.09
CA ILE A 868 -8.39 26.29 13.97
C ILE A 868 -7.96 24.81 13.89
N GLN A 869 -8.93 23.89 13.76
CA GLN A 869 -8.72 22.44 13.61
C GLN A 869 -9.49 21.91 12.39
N ILE A 870 -8.91 20.90 11.72
CA ILE A 870 -9.51 20.28 10.54
C ILE A 870 -10.33 19.06 10.92
N ARG A 871 -11.48 18.89 10.26
CA ARG A 871 -12.38 17.76 10.44
C ARG A 871 -12.59 17.00 9.14
N THR A 872 -12.49 15.67 9.25
CA THR A 872 -12.89 14.69 8.24
C THR A 872 -13.81 13.65 8.88
N GLU A 873 -14.26 12.64 8.13
CA GLU A 873 -15.12 11.56 8.64
C GLU A 873 -14.45 10.76 9.77
N ARG A 874 -13.11 10.83 9.87
CA ARG A 874 -12.31 10.12 10.88
C ARG A 874 -12.19 10.87 12.21
N SER A 875 -12.67 12.12 12.30
CA SER A 875 -12.45 13.01 13.45
C SER A 875 -13.76 13.42 14.15
N THR A 876 -13.75 13.47 15.48
CA THR A 876 -14.93 13.74 16.32
C THR A 876 -14.94 15.12 17.01
N GLY A 877 -13.97 16.00 16.70
CA GLY A 877 -13.77 17.30 17.38
C GLY A 877 -14.61 18.48 16.84
N GLU A 878 -14.47 19.65 17.48
CA GLU A 878 -15.21 20.91 17.19
C GLU A 878 -14.51 21.86 16.18
N GLY A 879 -13.53 21.36 15.42
CA GLY A 879 -12.81 22.16 14.42
C GLY A 879 -13.72 22.86 13.39
N MET A 880 -13.36 24.09 13.00
CA MET A 880 -14.14 24.89 12.04
C MET A 880 -13.79 24.64 10.57
N PHE A 881 -12.69 23.93 10.28
CA PHE A 881 -12.35 23.52 8.92
C PHE A 881 -12.98 22.16 8.61
N ASP A 882 -14.21 22.14 8.10
CA ASP A 882 -14.98 20.92 7.86
C ASP A 882 -14.85 20.41 6.42
N PHE A 883 -14.09 19.35 6.23
CA PHE A 883 -13.82 18.70 4.94
C PHE A 883 -14.51 17.33 4.80
N ARG A 884 -15.55 17.06 5.59
CA ARG A 884 -16.39 15.87 5.41
C ARG A 884 -17.10 15.95 4.06
N VAL A 885 -17.07 14.89 3.24
CA VAL A 885 -17.61 14.90 1.87
C VAL A 885 -19.14 14.89 1.91
N PRO A 886 -19.81 15.97 1.49
CA PRO A 886 -21.26 15.97 1.44
C PRO A 886 -21.75 15.23 0.19
N SER A 887 -22.78 14.40 0.33
CA SER A 887 -23.36 13.62 -0.79
C SER A 887 -23.80 14.45 -2.00
N TYR A 888 -24.10 15.74 -1.82
CA TYR A 888 -24.47 16.65 -2.90
C TYR A 888 -23.28 17.01 -3.81
N VAL A 889 -22.06 17.10 -3.27
CA VAL A 889 -20.83 17.41 -4.04
C VAL A 889 -20.55 16.29 -5.04
N ILE A 890 -20.59 15.04 -4.57
CA ILE A 890 -20.43 13.85 -5.44
C ILE A 890 -21.51 13.81 -6.51
N THR A 891 -22.75 14.14 -6.17
CA THR A 891 -23.87 14.16 -7.13
C THR A 891 -23.69 15.23 -8.20
N ALA A 892 -23.21 16.42 -7.84
CA ALA A 892 -22.91 17.49 -8.78
C ALA A 892 -21.76 17.08 -9.73
N LEU A 893 -20.69 16.49 -9.19
CA LEU A 893 -19.57 15.98 -10.00
C LEU A 893 -20.03 14.89 -10.99
N GLN A 894 -20.89 13.96 -10.58
CA GLN A 894 -21.46 12.94 -11.49
C GLN A 894 -22.26 13.52 -12.66
N GLN A 895 -22.85 14.71 -12.51
CA GLN A 895 -23.62 15.36 -13.58
C GLN A 895 -22.73 16.10 -14.58
N VAL A 896 -21.53 16.52 -14.16
CA VAL A 896 -20.60 17.29 -14.99
C VAL A 896 -19.58 16.38 -15.68
N ILE A 897 -19.21 15.25 -15.05
CA ILE A 897 -18.22 14.33 -15.60
C ILE A 897 -18.89 13.40 -16.63
N GLU A 898 -18.65 13.68 -17.91
CA GLU A 898 -19.04 12.83 -19.04
C GLU A 898 -17.94 11.79 -19.37
N SER A 899 -18.28 10.75 -20.14
CA SER A 899 -17.32 9.72 -20.61
C SER A 899 -16.17 10.31 -21.45
N THR A 900 -16.36 11.49 -22.03
CA THR A 900 -15.41 12.25 -22.86
C THR A 900 -14.51 13.20 -22.07
N THR A 901 -14.74 13.36 -20.77
CA THR A 901 -13.96 14.27 -19.92
C THR A 901 -12.50 13.79 -19.85
N SER A 902 -11.54 14.70 -19.98
CA SER A 902 -10.12 14.36 -19.86
C SER A 902 -9.72 14.20 -18.40
N TYR A 903 -8.67 13.43 -18.14
CA TYR A 903 -8.12 13.31 -16.79
C TYR A 903 -7.73 14.67 -16.19
N GLU A 904 -7.11 15.55 -16.98
CA GLU A 904 -6.69 16.88 -16.53
C GLU A 904 -7.90 17.74 -16.12
N ASN A 905 -8.98 17.72 -16.89
CA ASN A 905 -10.20 18.45 -16.53
C ASN A 905 -10.88 17.82 -15.30
N PHE A 906 -10.86 16.49 -15.19
CA PHE A 906 -11.41 15.79 -14.03
C PHE A 906 -10.70 16.18 -12.75
N ILE A 907 -9.37 16.15 -12.73
CA ILE A 907 -8.60 16.48 -11.53
C ILE A 907 -8.78 17.96 -11.15
N ASP A 908 -8.88 18.86 -12.13
CA ASP A 908 -9.17 20.27 -11.89
C ASP A 908 -10.53 20.47 -11.20
N LEU A 909 -11.58 19.75 -11.65
CA LEU A 909 -12.91 19.79 -11.01
C LEU A 909 -12.88 19.35 -9.54
N LEU A 910 -12.04 18.37 -9.18
CA LEU A 910 -11.89 17.94 -7.79
C LEU A 910 -11.22 19.02 -6.94
N PHE A 911 -10.13 19.62 -7.43
CA PHE A 911 -9.44 20.69 -6.72
C PHE A 911 -10.30 21.95 -6.60
N ASP A 912 -11.07 22.31 -7.62
CA ASP A 912 -12.00 23.44 -7.57
C ASP A 912 -13.06 23.23 -6.49
N SER A 913 -13.59 22.01 -6.37
CA SER A 913 -14.55 21.65 -5.31
C SER A 913 -13.92 21.77 -3.91
N LEU A 914 -12.66 21.36 -3.74
CA LEU A 914 -11.94 21.49 -2.46
C LEU A 914 -11.62 22.94 -2.10
N TRP A 915 -11.30 23.77 -3.09
CA TRP A 915 -11.11 25.21 -2.89
C TRP A 915 -12.41 25.89 -2.48
N GLN A 916 -13.54 25.51 -3.06
CA GLN A 916 -14.84 26.04 -2.64
C GLN A 916 -15.15 25.71 -1.18
N ILE A 917 -14.92 24.46 -0.75
CA ILE A 917 -15.06 24.05 0.68
C ILE A 917 -14.10 24.87 1.57
N THR A 918 -12.88 25.11 1.10
CA THR A 918 -11.87 25.90 1.81
C THR A 918 -12.31 27.35 2.00
N ASP A 919 -12.85 27.99 0.96
CA ASP A 919 -13.31 29.38 1.00
C ASP A 919 -14.49 29.56 1.98
N GLU A 920 -15.41 28.57 2.03
CA GLU A 920 -16.50 28.54 3.01
C GLU A 920 -15.96 28.44 4.45
N CYS A 921 -15.01 27.54 4.70
CA CYS A 921 -14.38 27.40 6.02
C CYS A 921 -13.64 28.69 6.44
N LEU A 922 -12.90 29.30 5.51
CA LEU A 922 -12.18 30.54 5.72
C LEU A 922 -13.11 31.68 6.11
N GLN A 923 -14.25 31.81 5.44
CA GLN A 923 -15.25 32.81 5.76
C GLN A 923 -15.81 32.61 7.18
N LEU A 924 -16.18 31.37 7.54
CA LEU A 924 -16.73 31.07 8.86
C LEU A 924 -15.75 31.41 9.99
N VAL A 925 -14.47 31.03 9.85
CA VAL A 925 -13.45 31.36 10.86
C VAL A 925 -13.24 32.86 10.99
N ARG A 926 -13.27 33.61 9.87
CA ARG A 926 -13.15 35.08 9.90
C ARG A 926 -14.30 35.74 10.62
N GLU A 927 -15.53 35.31 10.35
CA GLU A 927 -16.72 35.82 11.02
C GLU A 927 -16.63 35.55 12.54
N GLU A 928 -16.23 34.34 12.94
CA GLU A 928 -16.10 33.98 14.36
C GLU A 928 -14.99 34.78 15.09
N ILE A 929 -13.86 35.04 14.43
CA ILE A 929 -12.78 35.87 14.99
C ILE A 929 -13.21 37.34 15.12
N THR A 930 -13.84 37.89 14.08
CA THR A 930 -14.22 39.31 14.06
C THR A 930 -15.44 39.63 14.93
N VAL A 931 -16.34 38.67 15.13
CA VAL A 931 -17.54 38.83 15.94
C VAL A 931 -17.29 38.33 17.37
N THR A 932 -16.91 37.06 17.55
CA THR A 932 -16.87 36.44 18.89
C THR A 932 -15.59 36.80 19.64
N LEU A 933 -14.41 36.53 19.06
CA LEU A 933 -13.14 36.79 19.76
C LEU A 933 -12.94 38.29 20.05
N LYS A 934 -13.24 39.14 19.06
CA LYS A 934 -13.17 40.60 19.19
C LYS A 934 -14.02 41.14 20.34
N ASN A 935 -15.27 40.65 20.46
CA ASN A 935 -16.18 41.04 21.53
C ASN A 935 -15.73 40.48 22.89
N ASP A 936 -15.23 39.25 22.96
CA ASP A 936 -14.79 38.64 24.21
C ASP A 936 -13.56 39.36 24.79
N ILE A 937 -12.57 39.71 23.96
CA ILE A 937 -11.42 40.52 24.38
C ILE A 937 -11.89 41.90 24.89
N SER A 938 -12.78 42.56 24.15
CA SER A 938 -13.32 43.88 24.53
C SER A 938 -14.02 43.85 25.90
N LYS A 939 -14.77 42.78 26.19
CA LYS A 939 -15.41 42.57 27.50
C LYS A 939 -14.38 42.41 28.61
N ARG A 940 -13.31 41.65 28.39
CA ARG A 940 -12.24 41.45 29.39
C ARG A 940 -11.49 42.74 29.70
N VAL A 941 -11.15 43.52 28.67
CA VAL A 941 -10.54 44.85 28.83
C VAL A 941 -11.45 45.79 29.61
N SER A 942 -12.75 45.82 29.27
CA SER A 942 -13.73 46.66 29.98
C SER A 942 -13.93 46.24 31.44
N SER A 943 -13.88 44.93 31.72
CA SER A 943 -13.95 44.41 33.10
C SER A 943 -12.76 44.87 33.92
N LEU A 944 -11.54 44.72 33.38
CA LEU A 944 -10.32 45.19 34.03
C LEU A 944 -10.35 46.70 34.28
N GLU A 945 -10.81 47.48 33.29
CA GLU A 945 -10.93 48.93 33.43
C GLU A 945 -11.88 49.31 34.59
N ASN A 946 -13.06 48.68 34.66
CA ASN A 946 -14.04 48.94 35.71
C ASN A 946 -13.54 48.54 37.10
N GLU A 947 -12.86 47.40 37.21
CA GLU A 947 -12.27 46.92 38.46
C GLU A 947 -11.19 47.87 38.98
N ILE A 948 -10.29 48.32 38.11
CA ILE A 948 -9.23 49.26 38.50
C ILE A 948 -9.80 50.64 38.83
N ARG A 949 -10.80 51.14 38.08
CA ARG A 949 -11.52 52.38 38.41
C ARG A 949 -12.15 52.31 39.81
N SER A 950 -12.77 51.18 40.15
CA SER A 950 -13.39 50.97 41.47
C SER A 950 -12.34 50.86 42.59
N LEU A 951 -11.24 50.14 42.36
CA LEU A 951 -10.18 49.93 43.36
C LEU A 951 -9.42 51.22 43.71
N MET A 952 -9.30 52.13 42.74
CA MET A 952 -8.48 53.35 42.82
C MET A 952 -9.30 54.65 42.74
N ALA A 953 -10.59 54.63 43.12
CA ALA A 953 -11.50 55.77 42.98
C ALA A 953 -11.03 57.06 43.68
N ASP A 954 -10.25 56.96 44.77
CA ASP A 954 -9.74 58.08 45.56
C ASP A 954 -8.24 58.38 45.30
N GLN A 955 -7.67 57.88 44.20
CA GLN A 955 -6.24 57.99 43.88
C GLN A 955 -5.97 58.36 42.40
N ALA A 956 -4.74 58.78 42.09
CA ALA A 956 -4.31 58.98 40.70
C ALA A 956 -4.15 57.63 39.98
N ASN A 957 -5.09 57.31 39.09
CA ASN A 957 -5.15 56.07 38.29
C ASN A 957 -5.06 56.32 36.78
N ALA A 958 -4.76 57.56 36.37
CA ALA A 958 -4.81 57.97 34.97
C ALA A 958 -3.83 57.17 34.07
N GLU A 959 -2.65 56.79 34.59
CA GLU A 959 -1.62 56.11 33.81
C GLU A 959 -1.99 54.66 33.46
N ILE A 960 -2.44 53.87 34.45
CA ILE A 960 -2.87 52.48 34.21
C ILE A 960 -4.17 52.42 33.38
N LEU A 961 -5.09 53.37 33.57
CA LEU A 961 -6.29 53.44 32.74
C LEU A 961 -5.94 53.83 31.29
N ALA A 962 -4.99 54.74 31.08
CA ALA A 962 -4.51 55.07 29.74
C ALA A 962 -3.82 53.87 29.07
N ALA A 963 -3.06 53.06 29.84
CA ALA A 963 -2.45 51.82 29.36
C ALA A 963 -3.52 50.78 28.95
N ILE A 964 -4.60 50.65 29.72
CA ILE A 964 -5.73 49.77 29.40
C ILE A 964 -6.46 50.24 28.14
N THR A 965 -6.71 51.54 27.98
CA THR A 965 -7.37 52.07 26.79
C THR A 965 -6.51 51.89 25.53
N ARG A 966 -5.20 52.11 25.62
CA ARG A 966 -4.27 51.90 24.49
C ARG A 966 -4.19 50.42 24.10
N SER A 967 -3.92 49.53 25.05
CA SER A 967 -3.88 48.08 24.79
C SER A 967 -5.21 47.55 24.28
N GLY A 968 -6.34 48.06 24.78
CA GLY A 968 -7.68 47.78 24.27
C GLY A 968 -7.81 48.14 22.79
N THR A 969 -7.44 49.36 22.41
CA THR A 969 -7.50 49.82 21.00
C THR A 969 -6.57 49.00 20.10
N GLU A 970 -5.34 48.75 20.53
CA GLU A 970 -4.36 47.98 19.77
C GLU A 970 -4.74 46.50 19.63
N SER A 971 -5.40 45.91 20.63
CA SER A 971 -5.91 44.54 20.56
C SER A 971 -6.98 44.37 19.47
N GLN A 972 -7.79 45.40 19.22
CA GLN A 972 -8.78 45.37 18.12
C GLN A 972 -8.07 45.30 16.76
N TYR A 973 -7.01 46.07 16.58
CA TYR A 973 -6.19 46.01 15.36
C TYR A 973 -5.48 44.65 15.21
N ALA A 974 -5.01 44.06 16.31
CA ALA A 974 -4.41 42.73 16.30
C ALA A 974 -5.41 41.64 15.86
N VAL A 975 -6.65 41.70 16.38
CA VAL A 975 -7.73 40.79 15.97
C VAL A 975 -8.09 40.97 14.50
N ASP A 976 -8.20 42.22 14.01
CA ASP A 976 -8.49 42.51 12.60
C ASP A 976 -7.35 42.03 11.68
N LYS A 977 -6.10 42.12 12.14
CA LYS A 977 -4.93 41.60 11.43
C LYS A 977 -4.97 40.08 11.31
N ILE A 978 -5.30 39.37 12.40
CA ILE A 978 -5.44 37.91 12.41
C ILE A 978 -6.62 37.45 11.54
N ALA A 979 -7.75 38.17 11.58
CA ALA A 979 -8.87 37.90 10.68
C ALA A 979 -8.50 38.03 9.20
N ASN A 980 -7.47 38.82 8.85
CA ASN A 980 -6.97 38.91 7.49
C ASN A 980 -6.04 37.76 7.08
N TRP A 981 -5.55 36.95 8.02
CA TRP A 981 -4.77 35.73 7.70
C TRP A 981 -5.63 34.65 7.06
N PHE A 982 -6.92 34.60 7.42
CA PHE A 982 -7.90 33.62 6.93
C PHE A 982 -8.52 34.02 5.59
N ARG A 983 -7.70 34.54 4.69
CA ARG A 983 -8.06 34.76 3.29
C ARG A 983 -7.24 33.81 2.44
N ARG A 984 -7.78 33.39 1.30
CA ARG A 984 -6.95 32.72 0.30
C ARG A 984 -5.85 33.69 -0.12
N ALA A 985 -4.59 33.27 0.00
CA ALA A 985 -3.53 34.01 -0.67
C ALA A 985 -3.91 34.01 -2.16
N PRO A 986 -3.93 35.16 -2.85
CA PRO A 986 -4.02 35.12 -4.31
C PRO A 986 -2.97 34.11 -4.76
N ILE A 987 -3.38 33.17 -5.63
CA ILE A 987 -2.49 32.15 -6.19
C ILE A 987 -1.20 32.89 -6.52
N PRO A 988 -0.02 32.45 -6.03
CA PRO A 988 1.19 33.14 -6.35
C PRO A 988 1.45 32.92 -7.85
N GLU A 989 0.86 33.76 -8.69
CA GLU A 989 1.73 34.51 -9.56
C GLU A 989 2.71 35.16 -8.60
N MET A 990 3.92 34.58 -8.50
CA MET A 990 4.97 35.13 -7.66
C MET A 990 4.93 36.65 -7.82
N GLU A 991 5.03 37.38 -6.71
CA GLU A 991 5.02 38.83 -6.80
C GLU A 991 6.07 39.26 -7.84
N PRO A 992 5.77 40.33 -8.59
CA PRO A 992 6.75 40.88 -9.52
C PRO A 992 8.08 41.07 -8.80
N TYR A 993 9.16 40.61 -9.42
CA TYR A 993 10.47 40.56 -8.77
C TYR A 993 11.50 41.38 -9.54
N SER A 994 12.47 41.95 -8.81
CA SER A 994 13.65 42.58 -9.43
C SER A 994 14.71 41.53 -9.75
N MET A 995 15.59 41.83 -10.70
CA MET A 995 16.67 40.93 -11.13
C MET A 995 17.66 40.55 -10.01
N ASP A 996 17.66 41.25 -8.88
CA ASP A 996 18.43 40.86 -7.69
C ASP A 996 18.08 39.45 -7.19
N LEU A 997 16.78 39.13 -7.15
CA LEU A 997 16.27 37.88 -6.59
C LEU A 997 16.72 36.62 -7.38
N PRO A 998 16.53 36.51 -8.71
CA PRO A 998 17.00 35.34 -9.45
C PRO A 998 18.54 35.21 -9.44
N ILE A 999 19.27 36.33 -9.40
CA ILE A 999 20.74 36.31 -9.32
C ILE A 999 21.20 35.79 -7.95
N SER A 1000 20.56 36.21 -6.86
CA SER A 1000 20.85 35.69 -5.52
C SER A 1000 20.53 34.21 -5.40
N ILE A 1001 19.39 33.75 -5.95
CA ILE A 1001 19.02 32.33 -5.98
C ILE A 1001 20.05 31.52 -6.75
N ALA A 1002 20.42 31.95 -7.97
CA ALA A 1002 21.39 31.23 -8.80
C ALA A 1002 22.78 31.18 -8.14
N LYS A 1003 23.21 32.24 -7.45
CA LYS A 1003 24.43 32.27 -6.65
C LYS A 1003 24.36 31.27 -5.49
N GLU A 1004 23.26 31.23 -4.76
CA GLU A 1004 23.07 30.30 -3.64
C GLU A 1004 23.02 28.84 -4.11
N PHE A 1005 22.44 28.56 -5.28
CA PHE A 1005 22.52 27.24 -5.93
C PHE A 1005 23.98 26.82 -6.21
N MET A 1006 24.78 27.71 -6.78
CA MET A 1006 26.18 27.40 -7.11
C MET A 1006 26.98 27.13 -5.84
N LEU A 1007 26.80 27.94 -4.79
CA LEU A 1007 27.42 27.71 -3.49
C LEU A 1007 26.96 26.40 -2.88
N ASN A 1008 25.66 26.09 -3.00
CA ASN A 1008 25.10 24.90 -2.38
C ASN A 1008 25.43 23.59 -3.08
N LEU A 1009 25.68 23.61 -4.39
CA LEU A 1009 26.10 22.43 -5.15
C LEU A 1009 27.63 22.28 -5.18
N PHE A 1010 28.35 23.40 -5.17
CA PHE A 1010 29.80 23.43 -5.36
C PHE A 1010 30.49 24.31 -4.29
N PRO A 1011 30.52 23.90 -3.01
CA PRO A 1011 31.11 24.70 -1.93
C PRO A 1011 32.62 25.01 -2.12
N ASN A 1012 33.32 24.17 -2.88
CA ASN A 1012 34.74 24.36 -3.21
C ASN A 1012 34.97 25.26 -4.44
N CYS A 1013 33.92 25.65 -5.16
CA CYS A 1013 33.99 26.57 -6.28
C CYS A 1013 33.81 28.01 -5.75
N LYS A 1014 34.87 28.82 -5.83
CA LYS A 1014 34.81 30.21 -5.40
C LYS A 1014 34.52 31.11 -6.61
N LEU A 1015 33.25 31.41 -6.85
CA LEU A 1015 32.84 32.43 -7.83
C LEU A 1015 32.75 33.80 -7.13
N ASP A 1016 33.59 34.75 -7.51
CA ASP A 1016 33.47 36.16 -7.08
C ASP A 1016 32.51 36.87 -8.03
N ILE A 1017 31.20 36.76 -7.74
CA ILE A 1017 30.13 37.33 -8.56
C ILE A 1017 29.89 38.79 -8.15
N LYS A 1018 30.23 39.72 -9.03
CA LYS A 1018 29.89 41.15 -8.94
C LYS A 1018 28.68 41.44 -9.81
N VAL A 1019 27.66 42.04 -9.21
CA VAL A 1019 26.37 42.29 -9.86
C VAL A 1019 26.21 43.77 -10.13
N TYR A 1020 25.91 44.13 -11.37
CA TYR A 1020 25.71 45.49 -11.84
C TYR A 1020 24.34 45.61 -12.50
N ILE A 1021 23.34 46.03 -11.73
CA ILE A 1021 21.96 46.19 -12.21
C ILE A 1021 21.74 47.65 -12.62
N HIS A 1022 21.54 47.88 -13.92
CA HIS A 1022 21.25 49.20 -14.49
C HIS A 1022 19.77 49.32 -14.90
N SER A 1023 18.89 48.56 -14.23
CA SER A 1023 17.47 48.40 -14.58
C SER A 1023 16.62 48.25 -13.32
N GLU A 1024 15.54 49.03 -13.20
CA GLU A 1024 14.58 48.94 -12.08
C GLU A 1024 13.31 48.15 -12.45
N LEU A 1025 13.35 47.37 -13.53
CA LEU A 1025 12.18 46.64 -14.05
C LEU A 1025 11.76 45.52 -13.10
N GLN A 1026 10.45 45.36 -12.96
CA GLN A 1026 9.82 44.23 -12.26
C GLN A 1026 9.40 43.17 -13.28
N LEU A 1027 9.80 41.93 -13.05
CA LEU A 1027 9.51 40.79 -13.91
C LEU A 1027 8.30 40.02 -13.41
N HIS A 1028 7.50 39.46 -14.31
CA HIS A 1028 6.38 38.60 -13.93
C HIS A 1028 6.88 37.41 -13.12
N GLY A 1029 6.28 37.15 -11.97
CA GLY A 1029 6.63 36.03 -11.11
C GLY A 1029 6.80 34.66 -11.77
N ALA A 1030 5.91 34.35 -12.72
CA ALA A 1030 5.95 33.09 -13.49
C ALA A 1030 7.30 32.87 -14.20
N SER A 1031 8.03 33.93 -14.50
CA SER A 1031 9.33 33.87 -15.17
C SER A 1031 10.50 33.51 -14.24
N LEU A 1032 10.35 33.58 -12.91
CA LEU A 1032 11.48 33.45 -11.97
C LEU A 1032 12.24 32.14 -12.14
N LYS A 1033 11.51 31.01 -12.22
CA LYS A 1033 12.11 29.68 -12.38
C LYS A 1033 13.00 29.63 -13.62
N SER A 1034 12.48 30.14 -14.73
CA SER A 1034 13.15 30.12 -16.03
C SER A 1034 14.38 31.03 -16.05
N VAL A 1035 14.29 32.22 -15.45
CA VAL A 1035 15.42 33.16 -15.35
C VAL A 1035 16.52 32.61 -14.43
N VAL A 1036 16.17 32.01 -13.29
CA VAL A 1036 17.13 31.32 -12.41
C VAL A 1036 17.83 30.16 -13.13
N GLN A 1037 17.09 29.37 -13.93
CA GLN A 1037 17.68 28.28 -14.70
C GLN A 1037 18.66 28.78 -15.77
N ILE A 1038 18.34 29.86 -16.48
CA ILE A 1038 19.26 30.49 -17.45
C ILE A 1038 20.55 30.93 -16.74
N LEU A 1039 20.44 31.64 -15.61
CA LEU A 1039 21.57 32.07 -14.80
C LEU A 1039 22.41 30.88 -14.31
N PHE A 1040 21.77 29.82 -13.82
CA PHE A 1040 22.46 28.62 -13.36
C PHE A 1040 23.25 27.93 -14.48
N ILE A 1041 22.67 27.79 -15.68
CA ILE A 1041 23.38 27.21 -16.84
C ILE A 1041 24.61 28.05 -17.19
N LEU A 1042 24.49 29.39 -17.17
CA LEU A 1042 25.61 30.28 -17.44
C LEU A 1042 26.72 30.12 -16.38
N LEU A 1043 26.38 30.10 -15.09
CA LEU A 1043 27.36 29.94 -14.01
C LEU A 1043 27.99 28.53 -13.98
N ASP A 1044 27.23 27.48 -14.24
CA ASP A 1044 27.75 26.11 -14.33
C ASP A 1044 28.71 25.95 -15.51
N ASN A 1045 28.41 26.56 -16.66
CA ASN A 1045 29.32 26.61 -17.81
C ASN A 1045 30.63 27.32 -17.45
N ILE A 1046 30.58 28.43 -16.70
CA ILE A 1046 31.77 29.15 -16.25
C ILE A 1046 32.65 28.25 -15.38
N LYS A 1047 32.06 27.56 -14.40
CA LYS A 1047 32.76 26.59 -13.56
C LYS A 1047 33.41 25.47 -14.39
N ASN A 1048 32.67 24.87 -15.32
CA ASN A 1048 33.15 23.70 -16.07
C ASN A 1048 34.16 24.06 -17.19
N HIS A 1049 34.15 25.29 -17.70
CA HIS A 1049 34.94 25.68 -18.89
C HIS A 1049 35.98 26.80 -18.67
N SER A 1050 36.00 27.47 -17.52
CA SER A 1050 36.97 28.55 -17.23
C SER A 1050 38.42 28.08 -17.21
N GLY A 1051 38.68 26.83 -16.79
CA GLY A 1051 40.03 26.28 -16.65
C GLY A 1051 40.82 26.84 -15.47
N LEU A 1052 40.25 27.74 -14.68
CA LEU A 1052 40.84 28.30 -13.46
C LEU A 1052 40.59 27.34 -12.30
N LEU A 1053 41.48 26.37 -12.13
CA LEU A 1053 41.44 25.44 -11.00
C LEU A 1053 42.12 26.14 -9.80
N SER A 1054 41.43 26.25 -8.65
CA SER A 1054 41.98 26.70 -7.34
C SER A 1054 42.08 28.21 -7.07
N VAL A 1055 41.53 29.07 -7.93
CA VAL A 1055 41.50 30.54 -7.75
C VAL A 1055 40.05 31.02 -7.75
N GLU A 1056 39.74 32.10 -7.02
CA GLU A 1056 38.47 32.82 -7.16
C GLU A 1056 38.27 33.23 -8.62
N ILE A 1057 37.19 32.76 -9.25
CA ILE A 1057 36.84 33.11 -10.63
C ILE A 1057 36.05 34.41 -10.57
N PRO A 1058 36.59 35.54 -11.06
CA PRO A 1058 35.83 36.78 -11.14
C PRO A 1058 34.74 36.63 -12.20
N VAL A 1059 33.50 36.93 -11.81
CA VAL A 1059 32.34 36.91 -12.68
C VAL A 1059 31.60 38.23 -12.56
N ASP A 1060 31.50 38.98 -13.65
CA ASP A 1060 30.68 40.19 -13.71
C ASP A 1060 29.31 39.82 -14.33
N VAL A 1061 28.24 40.04 -13.59
CA VAL A 1061 26.86 39.91 -14.06
C VAL A 1061 26.28 41.31 -14.23
N ILE A 1062 26.02 41.70 -15.48
CA ILE A 1062 25.53 43.03 -15.83
C ILE A 1062 24.12 42.89 -16.40
N VAL A 1063 23.16 43.58 -15.79
CA VAL A 1063 21.77 43.66 -16.26
C VAL A 1063 21.54 45.03 -16.87
N LYS A 1064 21.20 45.06 -18.15
CA LYS A 1064 20.92 46.28 -18.92
C LYS A 1064 19.51 46.27 -19.47
N ASN A 1065 19.03 47.47 -19.77
CA ASN A 1065 17.77 47.71 -20.41
C ASN A 1065 17.97 48.61 -21.63
N ASP A 1066 17.83 48.05 -22.83
CA ASP A 1066 17.97 48.78 -24.10
C ASP A 1066 16.83 48.40 -25.06
N GLU A 1067 16.16 49.38 -25.67
CA GLU A 1067 15.24 49.20 -26.81
C GLU A 1067 14.17 48.07 -26.65
N ASN A 1068 13.50 47.97 -25.49
CA ASN A 1068 12.52 46.91 -25.16
C ASN A 1068 13.10 45.49 -25.02
N LEU A 1069 14.40 45.37 -24.75
CA LEU A 1069 15.07 44.11 -24.43
C LEU A 1069 15.68 44.18 -23.02
N LEU A 1070 15.37 43.17 -22.19
CA LEU A 1070 16.13 42.90 -20.97
C LEU A 1070 17.39 42.13 -21.36
N THR A 1071 18.56 42.73 -21.14
CA THR A 1071 19.85 42.12 -21.52
C THR A 1071 20.63 41.69 -20.29
N LEU A 1072 20.91 40.40 -20.20
CA LEU A 1072 21.77 39.79 -19.20
C LEU A 1072 23.14 39.49 -19.83
N GLU A 1073 24.18 40.17 -19.37
CA GLU A 1073 25.57 39.93 -19.74
C GLU A 1073 26.30 39.25 -18.57
N VAL A 1074 26.97 38.13 -18.84
CA VAL A 1074 27.81 37.42 -17.88
C VAL A 1074 29.21 37.30 -18.47
N ILE A 1075 30.19 37.83 -17.74
CA ILE A 1075 31.59 37.91 -18.16
C ILE A 1075 32.45 37.19 -17.13
N ASN A 1076 33.32 36.28 -17.57
CA ASN A 1076 34.24 35.58 -16.67
C ASN A 1076 35.66 35.51 -17.24
N ASP A 1077 36.64 35.45 -16.33
CA ASP A 1077 38.03 35.19 -16.69
C ASP A 1077 38.24 33.70 -17.01
N LEU A 1078 39.18 33.42 -17.91
CA LEU A 1078 39.65 32.09 -18.29
C LEU A 1078 41.12 31.93 -17.92
N ALA A 1079 41.55 30.71 -17.61
CA ALA A 1079 42.98 30.38 -17.55
C ALA A 1079 43.63 30.67 -18.92
N SER A 1080 44.95 30.92 -18.99
CA SER A 1080 45.62 31.21 -20.26
C SER A 1080 45.36 30.10 -21.27
N VAL A 1081 44.43 30.34 -22.21
CA VAL A 1081 43.96 29.31 -23.13
C VAL A 1081 44.89 29.30 -24.34
N PRO A 1082 45.60 28.21 -24.65
CA PRO A 1082 46.19 28.04 -25.97
C PRO A 1082 45.04 27.85 -26.97
N ASN A 1083 45.06 28.59 -28.09
CA ASN A 1083 44.09 28.46 -29.20
C ASN A 1083 42.64 28.96 -28.93
N ILE A 1084 42.48 30.25 -28.59
CA ILE A 1084 41.16 30.92 -28.54
C ILE A 1084 40.41 30.83 -29.87
N GLU A 1085 41.11 30.93 -31.01
CA GLU A 1085 40.45 30.87 -32.34
C GLU A 1085 39.79 29.52 -32.61
N THR A 1086 40.41 28.40 -32.21
CA THR A 1086 39.81 27.07 -32.37
C THR A 1086 38.55 26.90 -31.51
N ARG A 1087 38.54 27.49 -30.30
CA ARG A 1087 37.33 27.50 -29.44
C ARG A 1087 36.26 28.43 -29.99
N ARG A 1088 36.64 29.57 -30.59
CA ARG A 1088 35.71 30.50 -31.26
C ARG A 1088 35.07 29.86 -32.49
N GLU A 1089 35.83 29.09 -33.28
CA GLU A 1089 35.29 28.30 -34.39
C GLU A 1089 34.30 27.22 -33.92
N HIS A 1090 34.63 26.50 -32.84
CA HIS A 1090 33.72 25.51 -32.25
C HIS A 1090 32.43 26.15 -31.69
N LEU A 1091 32.54 27.29 -31.02
CA LEU A 1091 31.39 28.05 -30.53
C LEU A 1091 30.49 28.52 -31.70
N ARG A 1092 31.09 28.99 -32.80
CA ARG A 1092 30.34 29.36 -34.02
C ARG A 1092 29.62 28.16 -34.63
N SER A 1093 30.23 26.97 -34.67
CA SER A 1093 29.54 25.77 -35.16
C SER A 1093 28.34 25.40 -34.28
N VAL A 1094 28.48 25.46 -32.95
CA VAL A 1094 27.38 25.17 -32.02
C VAL A 1094 26.25 26.20 -32.16
N LEU A 1095 26.56 27.48 -32.34
CA LEU A 1095 25.56 28.54 -32.56
C LEU A 1095 24.84 28.42 -33.92
N LEU A 1096 25.52 27.95 -34.96
CA LEU A 1096 24.92 27.64 -36.26
C LEU A 1096 23.95 26.46 -36.18
N ASP A 1097 24.29 25.41 -35.44
CA ASP A 1097 23.43 24.25 -35.22
C ASP A 1097 22.15 24.60 -34.43
N VAL A 1098 22.28 25.50 -33.45
CA VAL A 1098 21.15 26.05 -32.67
C VAL A 1098 20.21 26.88 -33.57
N GLY A 1099 20.76 27.74 -34.45
CA GLY A 1099 19.98 28.62 -35.32
C GLY A 1099 19.27 27.95 -36.51
N GLN A 1100 19.66 26.74 -36.92
CA GLN A 1100 19.09 26.05 -38.09
C GLN A 1100 17.91 25.09 -37.78
N GLY A 1101 17.48 24.97 -36.51
CA GLY A 1101 16.26 24.23 -36.17
C GLY A 1101 16.35 22.72 -36.39
N ASN A 1102 17.54 22.12 -36.25
CA ASN A 1102 17.68 20.67 -36.29
C ASN A 1102 16.93 20.06 -35.08
N ARG A 1103 15.83 19.39 -35.40
CA ARG A 1103 14.73 19.01 -34.51
C ARG A 1103 15.16 18.00 -33.44
N PHE A 1104 14.85 18.32 -32.19
CA PHE A 1104 14.62 17.47 -31.00
C PHE A 1104 14.82 15.93 -31.12
N SER A 1105 16.02 15.44 -31.46
CA SER A 1105 16.28 14.00 -31.50
C SER A 1105 17.53 13.54 -30.74
N SER A 1106 18.14 14.38 -29.89
CA SER A 1106 19.32 13.96 -29.13
C SER A 1106 19.55 14.77 -27.86
N VAL A 1107 18.94 14.38 -26.74
CA VAL A 1107 19.56 14.43 -25.40
C VAL A 1107 18.91 13.33 -24.56
N PRO A 1108 19.63 12.22 -24.28
CA PRO A 1108 20.33 12.15 -23.00
C PRO A 1108 21.76 11.67 -23.20
N ILE A 1109 22.68 12.61 -23.41
CA ILE A 1109 24.10 12.40 -23.21
C ILE A 1109 24.61 13.66 -22.49
N GLU A 1110 25.24 13.49 -21.34
CA GLU A 1110 25.79 14.58 -20.53
C GLU A 1110 26.93 15.31 -21.27
N GLY A 1111 26.87 16.64 -21.28
CA GLY A 1111 27.88 17.54 -21.87
C GLY A 1111 27.46 18.19 -23.20
N GLY A 1112 27.64 19.52 -23.32
CA GLY A 1112 27.54 20.25 -24.61
C GLY A 1112 26.17 20.86 -24.99
N SER A 1113 25.10 20.66 -24.22
CA SER A 1113 23.73 21.12 -24.56
C SER A 1113 23.27 22.41 -23.87
N GLY A 1114 24.13 23.08 -23.09
CA GLY A 1114 23.75 24.23 -22.27
C GLY A 1114 23.11 25.38 -23.06
N LEU A 1115 23.65 25.70 -24.23
CA LEU A 1115 23.15 26.79 -25.10
C LEU A 1115 21.76 26.48 -25.68
N GLN A 1116 21.52 25.23 -26.10
CA GLN A 1116 20.21 24.76 -26.57
C GLN A 1116 19.15 24.81 -25.47
N LYS A 1117 19.54 24.53 -24.22
CA LYS A 1117 18.64 24.63 -23.05
C LYS A 1117 18.22 26.08 -22.80
N ILE A 1118 19.15 27.04 -22.86
CA ILE A 1118 18.83 28.48 -22.70
C ILE A 1118 17.83 28.93 -23.78
N GLU A 1119 18.03 28.52 -25.04
CA GLU A 1119 17.08 28.86 -26.10
C GLU A 1119 15.71 28.22 -25.88
N ARG A 1120 15.65 26.93 -25.51
CA ARG A 1120 14.40 26.23 -25.20
C ARG A 1120 13.64 26.91 -24.07
N ILE A 1121 14.31 27.21 -22.95
CA ILE A 1121 13.69 27.88 -21.80
C ILE A 1121 13.14 29.25 -22.22
N SER A 1122 13.89 30.00 -23.02
CA SER A 1122 13.46 31.32 -23.49
C SER A 1122 12.22 31.25 -24.40
N ARG A 1123 12.18 30.30 -25.35
CA ARG A 1123 11.09 30.18 -26.32
C ARG A 1123 9.86 29.43 -25.81
N VAL A 1124 10.05 28.39 -25.00
CA VAL A 1124 8.97 27.54 -24.49
C VAL A 1124 8.43 28.07 -23.17
N ASP A 1125 9.32 28.32 -22.21
CA ASP A 1125 8.90 28.65 -20.84
C ASP A 1125 8.64 30.15 -20.68
N LEU A 1126 9.49 31.00 -21.28
CA LEU A 1126 9.30 32.47 -21.27
C LEU A 1126 8.51 33.00 -22.47
N GLN A 1127 8.17 32.14 -23.44
CA GLN A 1127 7.41 32.48 -24.65
C GLN A 1127 7.96 33.70 -25.41
N CYS A 1128 9.29 33.83 -25.46
CA CYS A 1128 9.98 34.95 -26.10
C CYS A 1128 11.09 34.45 -27.03
N ASP A 1129 11.43 35.25 -28.05
CA ASP A 1129 12.52 34.92 -28.97
C ASP A 1129 13.82 35.58 -28.47
N PRO A 1130 14.76 34.82 -27.89
CA PRO A 1130 15.97 35.40 -27.32
C PRO A 1130 16.97 35.78 -28.42
N LYS A 1131 17.75 36.83 -28.16
CA LYS A 1131 18.99 37.09 -28.90
C LYS A 1131 20.16 36.64 -28.02
N LEU A 1132 20.85 35.60 -28.48
CA LEU A 1132 21.98 35.00 -27.78
C LEU A 1132 23.29 35.39 -28.46
N ILE A 1133 24.24 35.96 -27.72
CA ILE A 1133 25.58 36.29 -28.22
C ILE A 1133 26.60 35.67 -27.26
N PHE A 1134 27.50 34.85 -27.78
CA PHE A 1134 28.60 34.29 -27.01
C PHE A 1134 29.90 34.52 -27.77
N ASP A 1135 30.92 35.06 -27.11
CA ASP A 1135 32.22 35.28 -27.74
C ASP A 1135 33.36 35.31 -26.69
N PHE A 1136 34.59 35.29 -27.19
CA PHE A 1136 35.80 35.53 -26.41
C PHE A 1136 36.24 36.98 -26.61
N VAL A 1137 36.50 37.69 -25.50
CA VAL A 1137 36.92 39.10 -25.46
C VAL A 1137 38.43 39.18 -25.17
N GLU A 1138 39.07 40.30 -25.53
CA GLU A 1138 40.49 40.55 -25.23
C GLU A 1138 40.81 40.33 -23.75
N GLY A 1139 41.95 39.67 -23.46
CA GLY A 1139 42.41 39.40 -22.09
C GLY A 1139 42.00 38.06 -21.48
N ASN A 1140 41.77 37.01 -22.28
CA ASN A 1140 41.30 35.69 -21.82
C ASN A 1140 39.94 35.73 -21.10
N ARG A 1141 39.00 36.53 -21.59
CA ARG A 1141 37.64 36.60 -21.03
C ARG A 1141 36.63 35.94 -21.95
N PHE A 1142 35.66 35.26 -21.35
CA PHE A 1142 34.47 34.79 -22.06
C PHE A 1142 33.29 35.70 -21.75
N PHE A 1143 32.49 35.97 -22.78
CA PHE A 1143 31.33 36.85 -22.75
C PHE A 1143 30.11 36.08 -23.21
N ALA A 1144 29.08 36.06 -22.36
CA ALA A 1144 27.76 35.51 -22.68
C ALA A 1144 26.71 36.60 -22.51
N GLN A 1145 25.91 36.84 -23.54
CA GLN A 1145 24.80 37.79 -23.53
C GLN A 1145 23.51 37.09 -23.93
N VAL A 1146 22.50 37.23 -23.08
CA VAL A 1146 21.13 36.77 -23.30
C VAL A 1146 20.22 37.99 -23.27
N SER A 1147 19.68 38.38 -24.42
CA SER A 1147 18.72 39.48 -24.54
C SER A 1147 17.30 38.93 -24.77
N LEU A 1148 16.38 39.26 -23.86
CA LEU A 1148 15.00 38.78 -23.83
C LEU A 1148 14.03 39.94 -24.13
N PRO A 1149 13.09 39.79 -25.09
CA PRO A 1149 12.04 40.77 -25.31
C PRO A 1149 11.10 40.94 -24.12
N TYR A 1150 10.61 42.16 -23.92
CA TYR A 1150 9.70 42.49 -22.81
C TYR A 1150 8.36 41.75 -22.83
N LYS A 1151 7.89 41.38 -24.02
CA LYS A 1151 6.56 40.79 -24.22
C LYS A 1151 6.44 39.50 -23.39
N ASN A 1152 5.45 39.45 -22.50
CA ASN A 1152 5.19 38.35 -21.54
C ASN A 1152 6.22 38.21 -20.40
N LEU A 1153 7.20 39.11 -20.29
CA LEU A 1153 8.29 39.03 -19.30
C LEU A 1153 8.21 40.11 -18.20
N ILE A 1154 7.80 41.34 -18.55
CA ILE A 1154 7.75 42.49 -17.63
C ILE A 1154 6.36 42.71 -17.07
N TYR A 1155 6.29 42.97 -15.76
CA TYR A 1155 5.07 43.35 -15.08
C TYR A 1155 4.79 44.85 -15.23
N GLU A 1156 3.70 45.21 -15.93
CA GLU A 1156 3.25 46.61 -16.07
C GLU A 1156 2.15 46.93 -15.03
N ASN A 1157 2.46 47.82 -14.08
CA ASN A 1157 1.51 48.24 -13.05
C ASN A 1157 0.48 49.23 -13.66
N THR A 1158 -0.75 48.78 -13.87
CA THR A 1158 -1.79 49.53 -14.61
C THR A 1158 -2.42 50.69 -13.83
N ASP A 1159 -2.08 50.90 -12.56
CA ASP A 1159 -2.65 51.96 -11.72
C ASP A 1159 -1.92 53.32 -11.73
N SER A 1160 -0.86 53.48 -12.53
CA SER A 1160 -0.13 54.76 -12.64
C SER A 1160 -0.66 55.71 -13.72
N ARG A 1161 -1.83 55.43 -14.32
CA ARG A 1161 -2.55 56.35 -15.22
C ARG A 1161 -3.93 56.72 -14.65
N ARG A 1162 -3.96 57.42 -13.50
CA ARG A 1162 -5.07 58.30 -13.12
C ARG A 1162 -4.57 59.55 -12.41
#